data_AF-A0A2L2SMY8-F1
#
_entry.id   AF-A0A2L2SMY8-F1
#
_cell.length_a   1.000
_cell.length_b   1.000
_cell.length_c   1.000
_cell.angle_alpha   90.00
_cell.angle_beta   90.00
_cell.angle_gamma   90.00
#
_symmetry.space_group_name_H-M   'P 1'
#
loop_
_entity.id
_entity.type
_entity.pdbx_description
1 polymer ?
#
loop_
_entity_poly.entity_id
_entity_poly.type
_entity_poly.pdbx_seq_one_letter_code
_entity_poly.pdbx_strand_id
1 'polypeptide(L)'
;MSTDRLLRTVLQLYQDVHDAAKTEQIIGSTTHLLVELTNPLNLGLLTSQLLTAPAVWFQPGGIRTSVRVISIYNTAAARIHNYEVANRDRKEPHEGSGMQCEEWARAVVKGADERSKRWQHLLVLTGVLMGMESDNRQSLSRGMRNTLEEAVVMAANMALERREEDGPVAGASIVMALNFAFPLLSDYHRSLINCNALLPLIVWTVTAEEGLAHGQFLTPISAETIESPDHLLAWSPNTPSFRFIQELDRRPTLANMGPLAKLAGYAVMQATDTQAVIAAQDALVAFSNNVLDIWRLNRLSDVDPALEGNVLTQETLTSTWPVLWNLLRKLMFGTVAILQAVVSRSLLDPQMLNDMAAPIIAAKSLRILRNIFFISSRNGNSAFQVYNFTYLTSIDSISRSAPACQMFLQEFRPSEDASTSTTYLQRSLDLFYLNLSEHLPLTLSTDACDNLIIKPAIAYISHEGPTTPNMVEIFESAHSTILSTISCPQHSPLTIELTPFYIALLFNAFPRHISSRQFRVAFKTVMQIVSPPFPIAELEPFLSETLLEMLRASISTASTEPLPPTADIAAQAAMEESQEVRFSQQSSLSLALVDSLPHLPLPLLEEWFTIAAQAMNEIQDPALREPVKERFLEILVSGELDVERAAIGVAWWGTRGGRELVLGASAEPPMMSGALPGPERTSRL
;
A
#
# COMPACT_ATOMS: atom_id res chain seq x y z
N MET A 1 57.83 -5.60 4.09
CA MET A 1 57.95 -6.47 5.28
C MET A 1 57.68 -7.90 4.83
N SER A 2 58.34 -8.93 5.35
CA SER A 2 57.99 -10.31 4.97
C SER A 2 56.55 -10.62 5.40
N THR A 3 55.79 -11.31 4.55
CA THR A 3 54.41 -11.75 4.79
C THR A 3 54.27 -12.52 6.12
N ASP A 4 55.26 -13.34 6.46
CA ASP A 4 55.32 -14.07 7.73
C ASP A 4 55.43 -13.17 8.98
N ARG A 5 56.16 -12.05 8.88
CA ARG A 5 56.26 -11.10 10.00
C ARG A 5 54.94 -10.37 10.22
N LEU A 6 54.23 -10.07 9.13
CA LEU A 6 52.90 -9.45 9.20
C LEU A 6 51.86 -10.43 9.76
N LEU A 7 51.89 -11.70 9.35
CA LEU A 7 51.03 -12.75 9.90
C LEU A 7 51.21 -12.90 11.42
N ARG A 8 52.45 -13.00 11.93
CA ARG A 8 52.69 -13.08 13.38
C ARG A 8 52.17 -11.86 14.13
N THR A 9 52.34 -10.67 13.55
CA THR A 9 51.87 -9.41 14.14
C THR A 9 50.34 -9.39 14.23
N VAL A 10 49.63 -9.76 13.15
CA VAL A 10 48.16 -9.82 13.13
C VAL A 10 47.63 -10.86 14.12
N LEU A 11 48.25 -12.04 14.19
CA LEU A 11 47.85 -13.09 15.13
C LEU A 11 48.02 -12.67 16.59
N GLN A 12 49.07 -11.90 16.91
CA GLN A 12 49.23 -11.31 18.25
C GLN A 12 48.15 -10.26 18.52
N LEU A 13 47.86 -9.40 17.53
CA LEU A 13 46.82 -8.38 17.66
C LEU A 13 45.42 -8.96 17.84
N TYR A 14 45.13 -10.16 17.33
CA TYR A 14 43.84 -10.81 17.54
C TYR A 14 43.52 -11.12 19.00
N GLN A 15 44.54 -11.32 19.85
CA GLN A 15 44.35 -11.81 21.22
C GLN A 15 43.75 -10.76 22.16
N ASP A 16 43.90 -9.46 21.84
CA ASP A 16 43.47 -8.34 22.68
C ASP A 16 42.35 -7.52 22.04
N VAL A 17 41.56 -6.82 22.87
CA VAL A 17 40.56 -5.85 22.40
C VAL A 17 41.23 -4.50 22.16
N HIS A 18 41.09 -3.95 20.95
CA HIS A 18 41.68 -2.67 20.56
C HIS A 18 40.61 -1.59 20.35
N ASP A 19 41.03 -0.36 20.05
CA ASP A 19 40.14 0.71 19.60
C ASP A 19 39.61 0.48 18.16
N ALA A 20 38.65 1.29 17.72
CA ALA A 20 38.04 1.15 16.40
C ALA A 20 39.06 1.32 15.26
N ALA A 21 39.96 2.30 15.36
CA ALA A 21 40.94 2.59 14.32
C ALA A 21 41.95 1.44 14.12
N LYS A 22 42.44 0.86 15.21
CA LYS A 22 43.36 -0.28 15.14
C LYS A 22 42.65 -1.56 14.70
N THR A 23 41.37 -1.71 15.02
CA THR A 23 40.54 -2.82 14.53
C THR A 23 40.36 -2.73 13.01
N GLU A 24 40.13 -1.54 12.45
CA GLU A 24 40.13 -1.34 10.98
C GLU A 24 41.48 -1.71 10.35
N GLN A 25 42.59 -1.33 11.00
CA GLN A 25 43.93 -1.71 10.54
C GLN A 25 44.14 -3.23 10.55
N ILE A 26 43.66 -3.91 11.59
CA ILE A 26 43.71 -5.37 11.72
C ILE A 26 42.90 -6.01 10.58
N ILE A 27 41.67 -5.53 10.32
CA ILE A 27 40.81 -6.02 9.24
C ILE A 27 41.47 -5.82 7.86
N GLY A 28 42.05 -4.64 7.60
CA GLY A 28 42.76 -4.36 6.36
C GLY A 28 43.98 -5.27 6.16
N SER A 29 44.76 -5.46 7.22
CA SER A 29 45.94 -6.35 7.22
C SER A 29 45.55 -7.81 7.01
N THR A 30 44.43 -8.23 7.60
CA THR A 30 43.86 -9.58 7.43
C THR A 30 43.45 -9.84 5.99
N THR A 31 42.74 -8.89 5.38
CA THR A 31 42.30 -8.97 3.98
C THR A 31 43.51 -9.07 3.05
N HIS A 32 44.56 -8.30 3.31
CA HIS A 32 45.82 -8.38 2.56
C HIS A 32 46.52 -9.74 2.74
N LEU A 33 46.59 -10.27 3.96
CA LEU A 33 47.18 -11.59 4.22
C LEU A 33 46.40 -12.72 3.54
N LEU A 34 45.07 -12.67 3.54
CA LEU A 34 44.23 -13.67 2.88
C LEU A 34 44.53 -13.76 1.37
N VAL A 35 45.01 -12.68 0.76
CA VAL A 35 45.33 -12.63 -0.67
C VAL A 35 46.79 -13.03 -0.96
N GLU A 36 47.72 -12.66 -0.09
CA GLU A 36 49.17 -12.86 -0.30
C GLU A 36 49.71 -14.21 0.20
N LEU A 37 49.02 -14.86 1.13
CA LEU A 37 49.47 -16.13 1.70
C LEU A 37 49.34 -17.27 0.68
N THR A 38 50.47 -17.90 0.36
CA THR A 38 50.56 -19.04 -0.58
C THR A 38 50.50 -20.41 0.10
N ASN A 39 50.61 -20.48 1.43
CA ASN A 39 50.53 -21.74 2.17
C ASN A 39 49.09 -21.98 2.66
N PRO A 40 48.42 -23.08 2.24
CA PRO A 40 47.04 -23.36 2.61
C PRO A 40 46.83 -23.56 4.13
N LEU A 41 47.86 -24.03 4.84
CA LEU A 41 47.79 -24.17 6.31
C LEU A 41 47.75 -22.81 7.01
N ASN A 42 48.49 -21.83 6.49
CA ASN A 42 48.50 -20.48 7.05
C ASN A 42 47.17 -19.76 6.80
N LEU A 43 46.53 -20.00 5.65
CA LEU A 43 45.18 -19.49 5.35
C LEU A 43 44.11 -20.08 6.27
N GLY A 44 44.15 -21.40 6.48
CA GLY A 44 43.26 -22.09 7.42
C GLY A 44 43.46 -21.60 8.85
N LEU A 45 44.71 -21.46 9.30
CA LEU A 45 45.03 -20.91 10.62
C LEU A 45 44.53 -19.47 10.78
N LEU A 46 44.79 -18.60 9.80
CA LEU A 46 44.34 -17.20 9.84
C LEU A 46 42.81 -17.10 9.94
N THR A 47 42.10 -17.97 9.22
CA THR A 47 40.62 -18.05 9.26
C THR A 47 40.12 -18.53 10.63
N SER A 48 40.65 -19.63 11.15
CA SER A 48 40.27 -20.14 12.48
C SER A 48 40.50 -19.08 13.57
N GLN A 49 41.66 -18.42 13.54
CA GLN A 49 42.01 -17.40 14.53
C GLN A 49 41.13 -16.14 14.40
N LEU A 50 40.79 -15.71 13.19
CA LEU A 50 39.88 -14.59 12.96
C LEU A 50 38.48 -14.86 13.54
N LEU A 51 37.96 -16.09 13.37
CA LEU A 51 36.63 -16.45 13.87
C LEU A 51 36.55 -16.49 15.39
N THR A 52 37.68 -16.69 16.08
CA THR A 52 37.75 -16.67 17.55
C THR A 52 38.31 -15.36 18.12
N ALA A 53 38.73 -14.40 17.29
CA ALA A 53 39.50 -13.23 17.71
C ALA A 53 38.69 -12.24 18.58
N PRO A 54 39.06 -12.02 19.86
CA PRO A 54 38.45 -10.96 20.68
C PRO A 54 38.49 -9.58 20.01
N ALA A 55 39.58 -9.26 19.31
CA ALA A 55 39.76 -7.99 18.60
C ALA A 55 38.62 -7.66 17.62
N VAL A 56 37.94 -8.67 17.07
CA VAL A 56 36.88 -8.51 16.07
C VAL A 56 35.49 -8.65 16.71
N TRP A 57 35.32 -9.63 17.61
CA TRP A 57 33.99 -10.03 18.09
C TRP A 57 33.54 -9.35 19.39
N PHE A 58 34.45 -8.79 20.20
CA PHE A 58 34.10 -8.20 21.51
C PHE A 58 33.77 -6.69 21.44
N GLN A 59 33.90 -6.05 20.27
CA GLN A 59 33.50 -4.67 20.08
C GLN A 59 31.97 -4.52 19.90
N PRO A 60 31.39 -3.34 20.23
CA PRO A 60 29.95 -3.05 20.10
C PRO A 60 29.45 -2.93 18.64
N GLY A 61 30.03 -3.66 17.69
CA GLY A 61 29.74 -3.57 16.25
C GLY A 61 28.51 -4.34 15.77
N GLY A 62 27.93 -5.23 16.60
CA GLY A 62 26.72 -6.00 16.27
C GLY A 62 26.79 -6.67 14.89
N ILE A 63 25.70 -6.55 14.12
CA ILE A 63 25.61 -7.07 12.74
C ILE A 63 26.66 -6.48 11.79
N ARG A 64 27.13 -5.25 12.02
CA ARG A 64 28.13 -4.61 11.13
C ARG A 64 29.42 -5.42 11.13
N THR A 65 29.81 -6.00 12.26
CA THR A 65 30.94 -6.92 12.35
C THR A 65 30.73 -8.15 11.47
N SER A 66 29.53 -8.73 11.46
CA SER A 66 29.20 -9.88 10.61
C SER A 66 29.31 -9.55 9.12
N VAL A 67 28.77 -8.41 8.70
CA VAL A 67 28.87 -7.93 7.31
C VAL A 67 30.32 -7.64 6.93
N ARG A 68 31.13 -7.10 7.85
CA ARG A 68 32.57 -6.90 7.63
C ARG A 68 33.28 -8.22 7.41
N VAL A 69 33.01 -9.25 8.21
CA VAL A 69 33.61 -10.59 8.01
C VAL A 69 33.24 -11.15 6.64
N ILE A 70 31.96 -11.09 6.24
CA ILE A 70 31.54 -11.48 4.88
C ILE A 70 32.33 -10.69 3.82
N SER A 71 32.47 -9.37 4.00
CA SER A 71 33.17 -8.48 3.06
C SER A 71 34.67 -8.77 2.95
N ILE A 72 35.34 -9.16 4.04
CA ILE A 72 36.76 -9.55 4.04
C ILE A 72 36.97 -10.74 3.09
N TYR A 73 36.18 -11.79 3.26
CA TYR A 73 36.29 -13.00 2.45
C TYR A 73 35.81 -12.79 1.01
N ASN A 74 34.76 -12.01 0.79
CA ASN A 74 34.31 -11.60 -0.54
C ASN A 74 35.43 -10.86 -1.30
N THR A 75 36.02 -9.85 -0.67
CA THR A 75 37.09 -9.06 -1.28
C THR A 75 38.34 -9.90 -1.57
N ALA A 76 38.73 -10.77 -0.63
CA ALA A 76 39.89 -11.64 -0.82
C ALA A 76 39.66 -12.65 -1.96
N ALA A 77 38.50 -13.33 -1.97
CA ALA A 77 38.14 -14.28 -3.01
C ALA A 77 38.09 -13.62 -4.41
N ALA A 78 37.47 -12.45 -4.53
CA ALA A 78 37.42 -11.71 -5.78
C ALA A 78 38.82 -11.31 -6.29
N ARG A 79 39.74 -10.94 -5.39
CA ARG A 79 41.13 -10.63 -5.76
C ARG A 79 41.90 -11.87 -6.23
N ILE A 80 41.75 -13.00 -5.55
CA ILE A 80 42.37 -14.27 -5.97
C ILE A 80 41.89 -14.66 -7.38
N HIS A 81 40.60 -14.54 -7.65
CA HIS A 81 40.06 -14.76 -9.00
C HIS A 81 40.69 -13.82 -10.03
N ASN A 82 40.79 -12.52 -9.74
CA ASN A 82 41.40 -11.55 -10.65
C ASN A 82 42.89 -11.86 -10.92
N TYR A 83 43.63 -12.35 -9.91
CA TYR A 83 45.02 -12.79 -10.12
C TYR A 83 45.10 -14.03 -10.98
N GLU A 84 44.22 -15.01 -10.76
CA GLU A 84 44.19 -16.23 -11.58
C GLU A 84 43.88 -15.91 -13.05
N VAL A 85 42.90 -15.04 -13.31
CA VAL A 85 42.57 -14.58 -14.68
C VAL A 85 43.76 -13.83 -15.30
N ALA A 86 44.35 -12.87 -14.57
CA ALA A 86 45.50 -12.11 -15.06
C ALA A 86 46.73 -13.00 -15.35
N ASN A 87 46.93 -14.06 -14.58
CA ASN A 87 48.01 -15.03 -14.79
C ASN A 87 47.73 -15.98 -15.96
N ARG A 88 46.46 -16.26 -16.31
CA ARG A 88 46.11 -17.02 -17.52
C ARG A 88 46.39 -16.23 -18.81
N ASP A 89 46.22 -14.91 -18.77
CA ASP A 89 46.40 -14.05 -19.94
C ASP A 89 47.87 -13.65 -20.22
N ARG A 90 48.80 -13.92 -19.30
CA ARG A 90 50.22 -13.53 -19.42
C ARG A 90 51.14 -14.73 -19.69
N LYS A 91 52.14 -14.53 -20.55
CA LYS A 91 53.17 -15.54 -20.89
C LYS A 91 54.32 -15.64 -19.89
N GLU A 92 54.41 -14.74 -18.90
CA GLU A 92 55.45 -14.75 -17.85
C GLU A 92 54.82 -14.72 -16.45
N PRO A 93 55.30 -15.55 -15.50
CA PRO A 93 54.75 -15.64 -14.15
C PRO A 93 55.10 -14.38 -13.33
N HIS A 94 54.09 -13.77 -12.71
CA HIS A 94 54.29 -12.71 -11.71
C HIS A 94 54.52 -13.29 -10.32
N GLU A 95 55.27 -12.58 -9.49
CA GLU A 95 55.34 -12.79 -8.04
C GLU A 95 54.03 -12.28 -7.40
N GLY A 96 53.03 -13.16 -7.31
CA GLY A 96 51.74 -12.90 -6.65
C GLY A 96 50.84 -14.14 -6.69
N SER A 97 50.34 -14.56 -5.52
CA SER A 97 49.59 -15.79 -5.18
C SER A 97 49.58 -16.88 -6.26
N GLY A 98 50.54 -17.81 -6.20
CA GLY A 98 50.55 -19.03 -7.03
C GLY A 98 49.47 -20.05 -6.68
N MET A 99 48.47 -19.70 -5.87
CA MET A 99 47.38 -20.58 -5.43
C MET A 99 46.15 -20.38 -6.32
N GLN A 100 45.58 -21.48 -6.82
CA GLN A 100 44.34 -21.48 -7.60
C GLN A 100 43.12 -21.18 -6.71
N CYS A 101 42.05 -20.62 -7.30
CA CYS A 101 40.81 -20.29 -6.58
C CYS A 101 40.26 -21.47 -5.75
N GLU A 102 40.32 -22.68 -6.28
CA GLU A 102 39.82 -23.87 -5.57
C GLU A 102 40.65 -24.25 -4.35
N GLU A 103 41.98 -24.19 -4.48
CA GLU A 103 42.90 -24.53 -3.39
C GLU A 103 42.79 -23.50 -2.27
N TRP A 104 42.65 -22.22 -2.64
CA TRP A 104 42.40 -21.13 -1.72
C TRP A 104 41.07 -21.30 -0.98
N ALA A 105 39.98 -21.54 -1.72
CA ALA A 105 38.65 -21.74 -1.14
C ALA A 105 38.65 -22.93 -0.17
N ARG A 106 39.25 -24.06 -0.56
CA ARG A 106 39.37 -25.24 0.30
C ARG A 106 40.18 -24.97 1.57
N ALA A 107 41.27 -24.19 1.47
CA ALA A 107 42.09 -23.82 2.61
C ALA A 107 41.33 -22.94 3.61
N VAL A 108 40.57 -21.95 3.12
CA VAL A 108 39.73 -21.08 3.95
C VAL A 108 38.61 -21.88 4.62
N VAL A 109 37.90 -22.74 3.88
CA VAL A 109 36.83 -23.58 4.42
C VAL A 109 37.34 -24.50 5.53
N LYS A 110 38.54 -25.08 5.38
CA LYS A 110 39.18 -25.89 6.42
C LYS A 110 39.50 -25.11 7.70
N GLY A 111 39.65 -23.79 7.60
CA GLY A 111 39.86 -22.92 8.76
C GLY A 111 38.61 -22.68 9.60
N ALA A 112 37.41 -22.95 9.07
CA ALA A 112 36.16 -22.91 9.83
C ALA A 112 36.00 -24.21 10.64
N ASP A 113 36.86 -24.38 11.64
CA ASP A 113 36.99 -25.58 12.47
C ASP A 113 36.09 -25.56 13.72
N GLU A 114 36.15 -26.60 14.54
CA GLU A 114 35.27 -26.76 15.72
C GLU A 114 35.48 -25.72 16.82
N ARG A 115 36.48 -24.84 16.68
CA ARG A 115 36.79 -23.79 17.66
C ARG A 115 35.85 -22.60 17.57
N SER A 116 35.23 -22.39 16.41
CA SER A 116 34.28 -21.32 16.16
C SER A 116 32.84 -21.83 16.07
N LYS A 117 31.88 -20.91 16.23
CA LYS A 117 30.46 -21.23 16.19
C LYS A 117 29.97 -21.37 14.75
N ARG A 118 28.93 -22.19 14.53
CA ARG A 118 28.41 -22.51 13.18
C ARG A 118 27.91 -21.27 12.42
N TRP A 119 27.31 -20.31 13.10
CA TRP A 119 26.90 -19.05 12.47
C TRP A 119 28.10 -18.22 11.97
N GLN A 120 29.27 -18.31 12.61
CA GLN A 120 30.48 -17.63 12.14
C GLN A 120 31.04 -18.31 10.88
N HIS A 121 30.93 -19.64 10.80
CA HIS A 121 31.32 -20.40 9.60
C HIS A 121 30.47 -19.94 8.42
N LEU A 122 29.16 -19.80 8.62
CA LEU A 122 28.24 -19.32 7.61
C LEU A 122 28.66 -17.96 7.02
N LEU A 123 29.19 -17.03 7.85
CA LEU A 123 29.69 -15.73 7.37
C LEU A 123 30.89 -15.86 6.42
N VAL A 124 31.85 -16.73 6.78
CA VAL A 124 33.02 -17.00 5.95
C VAL A 124 32.61 -17.64 4.63
N LEU A 125 31.79 -18.70 4.71
CA LEU A 125 31.32 -19.43 3.54
C LEU A 125 30.52 -18.54 2.58
N THR A 126 29.67 -17.66 3.14
CA THR A 126 28.94 -16.65 2.36
C THR A 126 29.89 -15.70 1.65
N GLY A 127 30.89 -15.16 2.35
CA GLY A 127 31.88 -14.27 1.75
C GLY A 127 32.67 -14.94 0.62
N VAL A 128 33.13 -16.18 0.83
CA VAL A 128 33.82 -16.97 -0.20
C VAL A 128 32.91 -17.20 -1.42
N LEU A 129 31.67 -17.64 -1.20
CA LEU A 129 30.70 -17.89 -2.28
C LEU A 129 30.42 -16.61 -3.09
N MET A 130 30.22 -15.48 -2.40
CA MET A 130 30.04 -14.19 -3.06
C MET A 130 31.24 -13.82 -3.93
N GLY A 131 32.46 -13.84 -3.39
CA GLY A 131 33.63 -13.39 -4.15
C GLY A 131 34.00 -14.29 -5.32
N MET A 132 33.63 -15.58 -5.26
CA MET A 132 33.89 -16.57 -6.30
C MET A 132 32.80 -16.64 -7.38
N GLU A 133 31.53 -16.48 -7.02
CA GLU A 133 30.40 -16.74 -7.92
C GLU A 133 29.57 -15.49 -8.28
N SER A 134 29.65 -14.39 -7.53
CA SER A 134 28.91 -13.17 -7.90
C SER A 134 29.43 -12.56 -9.21
N ASP A 135 28.61 -11.71 -9.84
CA ASP A 135 28.91 -11.06 -11.13
C ASP A 135 29.28 -12.04 -12.27
N ASN A 136 28.73 -13.26 -12.22
CA ASN A 136 29.00 -14.34 -13.19
C ASN A 136 30.50 -14.71 -13.32
N ARG A 137 31.30 -14.53 -12.25
CA ARG A 137 32.73 -14.89 -12.25
C ARG A 137 32.99 -16.38 -12.50
N GLN A 138 32.11 -17.27 -12.01
CA GLN A 138 32.18 -18.72 -12.19
C GLN A 138 33.59 -19.29 -11.94
N SER A 139 34.24 -18.87 -10.84
CA SER A 139 35.65 -19.15 -10.60
C SER A 139 35.92 -20.57 -10.11
N LEU A 140 34.90 -21.29 -9.65
CA LEU A 140 35.02 -22.64 -9.09
C LEU A 140 34.56 -23.71 -10.09
N SER A 141 35.12 -24.92 -10.02
CA SER A 141 34.51 -26.06 -10.71
C SER A 141 33.14 -26.37 -10.13
N ARG A 142 32.29 -27.04 -10.93
CA ARG A 142 30.95 -27.47 -10.51
C ARG A 142 30.98 -28.30 -9.22
N GLY A 143 31.98 -29.16 -9.04
CA GLY A 143 32.12 -29.99 -7.84
C GLY A 143 32.45 -29.17 -6.59
N MET A 144 33.41 -28.24 -6.70
CA MET A 144 33.78 -27.37 -5.58
C MET A 144 32.66 -26.39 -5.24
N ARG A 145 31.98 -25.83 -6.25
CA ARG A 145 30.79 -24.99 -6.06
C ARG A 145 29.69 -25.74 -5.32
N ASN A 146 29.34 -26.96 -5.75
CA ASN A 146 28.34 -27.77 -5.06
C ASN A 146 28.73 -28.04 -3.60
N THR A 147 30.01 -28.35 -3.35
CA THR A 147 30.52 -28.57 -1.98
C THR A 147 30.39 -27.31 -1.12
N LEU A 148 30.63 -26.12 -1.71
CA LEU A 148 30.51 -24.85 -1.01
C LEU A 148 29.04 -24.48 -0.74
N GLU A 149 28.13 -24.68 -1.71
CA GLU A 149 26.70 -24.49 -1.52
C GLU A 149 26.15 -25.42 -0.43
N GLU A 150 26.53 -26.69 -0.43
CA GLU A 150 26.18 -27.67 0.60
C GLU A 150 26.71 -27.26 1.99
N ALA A 151 27.96 -26.78 2.06
CA ALA A 151 28.55 -26.28 3.30
C ALA A 151 27.80 -25.05 3.85
N VAL A 152 27.36 -24.14 2.99
CA VAL A 152 26.53 -22.98 3.37
C VAL A 152 25.21 -23.45 3.98
N VAL A 153 24.52 -24.38 3.33
CA VAL A 153 23.24 -24.93 3.82
C VAL A 153 23.42 -25.65 5.16
N MET A 154 24.45 -26.51 5.27
CA MET A 154 24.74 -27.24 6.50
C MET A 154 25.06 -26.28 7.65
N ALA A 155 25.93 -25.28 7.42
CA ALA A 155 26.26 -24.28 8.43
C ALA A 155 25.02 -23.45 8.84
N ALA A 156 24.16 -23.08 7.88
CA ALA A 156 22.93 -22.35 8.14
C ALA A 156 21.95 -23.15 9.02
N ASN A 157 21.66 -24.40 8.65
CA ASN A 157 20.73 -25.24 9.40
C ASN A 157 21.24 -25.53 10.82
N MET A 158 22.52 -25.86 10.98
CA MET A 158 23.11 -26.06 12.32
C MET A 158 23.13 -24.77 13.16
N ALA A 159 23.31 -23.60 12.53
CA ALA A 159 23.27 -22.33 13.22
C ALA A 159 21.83 -21.93 13.65
N LEU A 160 20.83 -22.26 12.82
CA LEU A 160 19.42 -22.04 13.15
C LEU A 160 18.98 -22.86 14.37
N GLU A 161 19.49 -24.09 14.53
CA GLU A 161 19.20 -24.95 15.69
C GLU A 161 19.73 -24.40 17.01
N ARG A 162 20.89 -23.74 17.01
CA ARG A 162 21.56 -23.24 18.23
C ARG A 162 21.39 -21.73 18.48
N ARG A 163 20.51 -21.07 17.73
CA ARG A 163 20.37 -19.60 17.75
C ARG A 163 20.09 -19.02 19.14
N GLU A 164 19.34 -19.74 19.98
CA GLU A 164 18.96 -19.27 21.32
C GLU A 164 20.15 -19.26 22.28
N GLU A 165 21.06 -20.23 22.14
CA GLU A 165 22.30 -20.33 22.92
C GLU A 165 23.33 -19.29 22.47
N ASP A 166 23.33 -18.95 21.18
CA ASP A 166 24.33 -18.06 20.57
C ASP A 166 23.99 -16.57 20.69
N GLY A 167 22.74 -16.24 21.03
CA GLY A 167 22.29 -14.88 21.32
C GLY A 167 21.77 -14.10 20.10
N PRO A 168 21.22 -12.89 20.33
CA PRO A 168 20.48 -12.13 19.33
C PRO A 168 21.32 -11.70 18.12
N VAL A 169 22.58 -11.31 18.34
CA VAL A 169 23.49 -10.90 17.26
C VAL A 169 23.72 -12.06 16.30
N ALA A 170 23.98 -13.26 16.81
CA ALA A 170 24.17 -14.45 15.98
C ALA A 170 22.94 -14.75 15.12
N GLY A 171 21.74 -14.65 15.69
CA GLY A 171 20.49 -14.80 14.96
C GLY A 171 20.38 -13.85 13.76
N ALA A 172 20.63 -12.57 13.97
CA ALA A 172 20.57 -11.59 12.89
C ALA A 172 21.72 -11.75 11.88
N SER A 173 22.91 -12.19 12.32
CA SER A 173 24.03 -12.53 11.45
C SER A 173 23.69 -13.67 10.49
N ILE A 174 22.96 -14.69 10.94
CA ILE A 174 22.50 -15.81 10.09
C ILE A 174 21.59 -15.28 8.97
N VAL A 175 20.62 -14.44 9.32
CA VAL A 175 19.69 -13.84 8.35
C VAL A 175 20.43 -13.00 7.32
N MET A 176 21.37 -12.16 7.75
CA MET A 176 22.16 -11.34 6.84
C MET A 176 23.06 -12.18 5.92
N ALA A 177 23.69 -13.24 6.44
CA ALA A 177 24.50 -14.14 5.64
C ALA A 177 23.67 -14.83 4.56
N LEU A 178 22.51 -15.39 4.95
CA LEU A 178 21.59 -16.03 4.01
C LEU A 178 21.04 -15.02 3.01
N ASN A 179 20.74 -13.79 3.41
CA ASN A 179 20.29 -12.74 2.48
C ASN A 179 21.28 -12.49 1.33
N PHE A 180 22.59 -12.60 1.59
CA PHE A 180 23.62 -12.45 0.56
C PHE A 180 23.92 -13.76 -0.19
N ALA A 181 23.89 -14.91 0.49
CA ALA A 181 24.18 -16.21 -0.13
C ALA A 181 23.02 -16.71 -1.01
N PHE A 182 21.77 -16.46 -0.59
CA PHE A 182 20.57 -17.07 -1.18
C PHE A 182 20.43 -16.85 -2.70
N PRO A 183 20.69 -15.65 -3.26
CA PRO A 183 20.66 -15.43 -4.71
C PRO A 183 21.70 -16.26 -5.49
N LEU A 184 22.78 -16.68 -4.84
CA LEU A 184 23.89 -17.43 -5.47
C LEU A 184 23.70 -18.95 -5.40
N LEU A 185 22.90 -19.43 -4.44
CA LEU A 185 22.58 -20.85 -4.30
C LEU A 185 21.71 -21.34 -5.47
N SER A 186 21.95 -22.58 -5.92
CA SER A 186 21.03 -23.29 -6.82
C SER A 186 19.69 -23.60 -6.14
N ASP A 187 18.64 -23.79 -6.95
CA ASP A 187 17.29 -24.07 -6.43
C ASP A 187 17.23 -25.33 -5.57
N TYR A 188 18.06 -26.34 -5.89
CA TYR A 188 18.23 -27.52 -5.07
C TYR A 188 18.72 -27.16 -3.65
N HIS A 189 19.83 -26.42 -3.52
CA HIS A 189 20.36 -26.06 -2.21
C HIS A 189 19.46 -25.07 -1.47
N ARG A 190 18.76 -24.17 -2.16
CA ARG A 190 17.75 -23.30 -1.53
C ARG A 190 16.66 -24.11 -0.83
N SER A 191 16.20 -25.20 -1.45
CA SER A 191 15.14 -26.06 -0.89
C SER A 191 15.56 -26.84 0.35
N LEU A 192 16.87 -27.00 0.60
CA LEU A 192 17.41 -27.71 1.76
C LEU A 192 17.53 -26.82 3.02
N ILE A 193 17.32 -25.52 2.90
CA ILE A 193 17.35 -24.59 4.03
C ILE A 193 16.09 -24.79 4.88
N ASN A 194 16.27 -24.92 6.19
CA ASN A 194 15.17 -25.08 7.14
C ASN A 194 14.34 -23.78 7.25
N CYS A 195 13.34 -23.65 6.38
CA CYS A 195 12.48 -22.48 6.31
C CYS A 195 11.58 -22.32 7.54
N ASN A 196 11.24 -23.41 8.25
CA ASN A 196 10.45 -23.36 9.49
C ASN A 196 11.19 -22.61 10.60
N ALA A 197 12.50 -22.88 10.75
CA ALA A 197 13.33 -22.17 11.72
C ALA A 197 13.73 -20.77 11.23
N LEU A 198 13.98 -20.62 9.92
CA LEU A 198 14.44 -19.37 9.32
C LEU A 198 13.36 -18.28 9.34
N LEU A 199 12.11 -18.59 9.01
CA LEU A 199 11.06 -17.58 8.85
C LEU A 199 10.82 -16.74 10.13
N PRO A 200 10.62 -17.33 11.32
CA PRO A 200 10.49 -16.56 12.56
C PRO A 200 11.71 -15.69 12.83
N LEU A 201 12.91 -16.17 12.48
CA LEU A 201 14.15 -15.43 12.68
C LEU A 201 14.27 -14.22 11.75
N ILE A 202 13.80 -14.33 10.50
CA ILE A 202 13.76 -13.20 9.56
C ILE A 202 12.80 -12.13 10.09
N VAL A 203 11.57 -12.51 10.47
CA VAL A 203 10.57 -11.56 10.98
C VAL A 203 11.06 -10.90 12.27
N TRP A 204 11.68 -11.67 13.17
CA TRP A 204 12.33 -11.12 14.36
C TRP A 204 13.46 -10.14 13.99
N THR A 205 14.35 -10.48 13.06
CA THR A 205 15.46 -9.60 12.65
C THR A 205 14.97 -8.29 12.03
N VAL A 206 13.89 -8.34 11.25
CA VAL A 206 13.27 -7.16 10.62
C VAL A 206 12.60 -6.27 11.68
N THR A 207 11.91 -6.85 12.65
CA THR A 207 11.10 -6.11 13.61
C THR A 207 11.86 -5.70 14.87
N ALA A 208 12.89 -6.43 15.28
CA ALA A 208 13.63 -6.21 16.52
C ALA A 208 14.66 -5.08 16.42
N GLU A 209 15.47 -4.93 17.48
CA GLU A 209 16.44 -3.83 17.66
C GLU A 209 17.29 -3.55 16.44
N GLU A 210 17.80 -4.59 15.78
CA GLU A 210 18.69 -4.48 14.62
C GLU A 210 18.00 -4.02 13.34
N GLY A 211 16.69 -4.26 13.21
CA GLY A 211 15.86 -3.84 12.09
C GLY A 211 15.14 -2.52 12.38
N LEU A 212 13.86 -2.62 12.75
CA LEU A 212 12.97 -1.48 12.98
C LEU A 212 12.77 -1.14 14.46
N ALA A 213 13.55 -1.76 15.36
CA ALA A 213 13.56 -1.52 16.80
C ALA A 213 12.15 -1.51 17.44
N HIS A 214 11.28 -2.40 16.97
CA HIS A 214 9.87 -2.48 17.35
C HIS A 214 9.09 -1.15 17.21
N GLY A 215 9.55 -0.18 16.42
CA GLY A 215 8.98 1.17 16.35
C GLY A 215 9.43 2.12 17.48
N GLN A 216 10.28 1.67 18.41
CA GLN A 216 10.71 2.46 19.57
C GLN A 216 11.44 3.76 19.21
N PHE A 217 12.00 3.85 18.01
CA PHE A 217 12.62 5.07 17.48
C PHE A 217 11.65 6.27 17.44
N LEU A 218 10.35 6.05 17.42
CA LEU A 218 9.31 7.09 17.45
C LEU A 218 9.12 7.74 18.83
N THR A 219 9.43 7.03 19.91
CA THR A 219 9.23 7.50 21.30
C THR A 219 10.05 8.77 21.62
N PRO A 220 11.38 8.79 21.41
CA PRO A 220 12.18 9.98 21.74
C PRO A 220 11.87 11.18 20.85
N ILE A 221 11.38 10.98 19.62
CA ILE A 221 10.96 12.06 18.72
C ILE A 221 9.87 12.92 19.39
N SER A 222 8.88 12.28 20.01
CA SER A 222 7.78 13.00 20.65
C SER A 222 8.26 13.83 21.85
N ALA A 223 9.23 13.33 22.61
CA ALA A 223 9.79 14.04 23.77
C ALA A 223 10.65 15.24 23.34
N GLU A 224 11.28 15.16 22.17
CA GLU A 224 12.21 16.17 21.64
C GLU A 224 11.54 17.15 20.67
N THR A 225 10.29 16.91 20.30
CA THR A 225 9.48 17.85 19.52
C THR A 225 8.95 18.95 20.43
N ILE A 226 9.46 20.15 20.23
CA ILE A 226 9.10 21.35 21.00
C ILE A 226 8.19 22.27 20.19
N GLU A 227 7.35 23.02 20.87
CA GLU A 227 6.56 24.09 20.25
C GLU A 227 7.41 25.36 20.22
N SER A 228 7.55 25.96 19.05
CA SER A 228 8.26 27.21 18.84
C SER A 228 7.42 28.39 19.38
N PRO A 229 8.02 29.59 19.53
CA PRO A 229 7.27 30.80 19.89
C PRO A 229 6.11 31.13 18.93
N ASP A 230 6.18 30.65 17.69
CA ASP A 230 5.17 30.84 16.65
C ASP A 230 4.10 29.73 16.65
N HIS A 231 4.01 28.93 17.71
CA HIS A 231 3.11 27.77 17.82
C HIS A 231 3.37 26.66 16.78
N LEU A 232 4.56 26.64 16.17
CA LEU A 232 4.96 25.61 15.22
C LEU A 232 5.72 24.48 15.92
N LEU A 233 5.48 23.24 15.51
CA LEU A 233 6.24 22.09 16.00
C LEU A 233 7.63 22.08 15.36
N ALA A 234 8.66 22.04 16.19
CA ALA A 234 10.06 22.01 15.81
C ALA A 234 10.72 20.72 16.30
N TRP A 235 11.31 19.97 15.36
CA TRP A 235 12.15 18.82 15.64
C TRP A 235 13.51 19.00 14.97
N SER A 236 14.49 19.46 15.75
CA SER A 236 15.80 19.87 15.24
C SER A 236 16.67 18.68 14.81
N PRO A 237 17.48 18.82 13.73
CA PRO A 237 18.45 17.81 13.30
C PRO A 237 19.60 17.59 14.30
N ASN A 238 19.76 18.45 15.30
CA ASN A 238 20.79 18.29 16.34
C ASN A 238 20.39 17.29 17.44
N THR A 239 19.14 16.85 17.44
CA THR A 239 18.58 15.94 18.44
C THR A 239 19.16 14.52 18.33
N PRO A 240 19.29 13.79 19.45
CA PRO A 240 19.76 12.41 19.42
C PRO A 240 18.74 11.47 18.76
N SER A 241 17.42 11.74 18.83
CA SER A 241 16.42 10.95 18.09
C SER A 241 16.65 10.99 16.57
N PHE A 242 16.99 12.16 16.01
CA PHE A 242 17.28 12.27 14.60
C PHE A 242 18.56 11.53 14.20
N ARG A 243 19.62 11.64 14.99
CA ARG A 243 20.86 10.87 14.77
C ARG A 243 20.60 9.37 14.82
N PHE A 244 19.79 8.92 15.77
CA PHE A 244 19.41 7.51 15.89
C PHE A 244 18.67 7.01 14.64
N ILE A 245 17.74 7.79 14.08
CA ILE A 245 17.06 7.44 12.82
C ILE A 245 18.03 7.34 11.65
N GLN A 246 18.98 8.29 11.54
CA GLN A 246 20.01 8.23 10.50
C GLN A 246 20.92 7.00 10.65
N GLU A 247 21.25 6.62 11.88
CA GLU A 247 22.02 5.41 12.17
C GLU A 247 21.24 4.15 11.84
N LEU A 248 19.94 4.12 12.17
CA LEU A 248 19.01 3.05 11.89
C LEU A 248 18.89 2.84 10.37
N ASP A 249 18.64 3.91 9.61
CA ASP A 249 18.50 3.86 8.14
C ASP A 249 19.75 3.32 7.43
N ARG A 250 20.93 3.52 8.03
CA ARG A 250 22.22 3.01 7.54
C ARG A 250 22.52 1.57 7.96
N ARG A 251 21.68 0.92 8.77
CA ARG A 251 21.93 -0.47 9.20
C ARG A 251 21.80 -1.43 8.02
N PRO A 252 22.63 -2.50 7.98
CA PRO A 252 22.60 -3.45 6.87
C PRO A 252 21.25 -4.12 6.65
N THR A 253 20.48 -4.33 7.72
CA THR A 253 19.10 -4.85 7.70
C THR A 253 18.16 -3.96 6.88
N LEU A 254 18.09 -2.67 7.20
CA LEU A 254 17.23 -1.72 6.47
C LEU A 254 17.74 -1.39 5.07
N ALA A 255 19.06 -1.29 4.90
CA ALA A 255 19.66 -1.09 3.59
C ALA A 255 19.33 -2.24 2.61
N ASN A 256 19.17 -3.45 3.12
CA ASN A 256 18.85 -4.65 2.33
C ASN A 256 17.42 -5.16 2.54
N MET A 257 16.47 -4.28 2.91
CA MET A 257 15.09 -4.67 3.19
C MET A 257 14.41 -5.39 2.01
N GLY A 258 14.66 -4.95 0.77
CA GLY A 258 14.08 -5.57 -0.43
C GLY A 258 14.46 -7.05 -0.59
N PRO A 259 15.77 -7.38 -0.66
CA PRO A 259 16.24 -8.77 -0.63
C PRO A 259 15.74 -9.57 0.58
N LEU A 260 15.72 -8.97 1.77
CA LEU A 260 15.23 -9.63 2.98
C LEU A 260 13.75 -9.99 2.89
N ALA A 261 12.92 -9.08 2.35
CA ALA A 261 11.51 -9.35 2.10
C ALA A 261 11.31 -10.49 1.08
N LYS A 262 12.17 -10.59 0.06
CA LYS A 262 12.15 -11.72 -0.88
C LYS A 262 12.55 -13.04 -0.21
N LEU A 263 13.58 -13.03 0.64
CA LEU A 263 13.98 -14.20 1.41
C LEU A 263 12.86 -14.64 2.36
N ALA A 264 12.21 -13.69 3.05
CA ALA A 264 11.04 -13.96 3.87
C ALA A 264 9.90 -14.56 3.05
N GLY A 265 9.60 -13.99 1.87
CA GLY A 265 8.58 -14.51 0.97
C GLY A 265 8.87 -15.94 0.52
N TYR A 266 10.12 -16.25 0.17
CA TYR A 266 10.52 -17.62 -0.13
C TYR A 266 10.33 -18.55 1.08
N ALA A 267 10.78 -18.13 2.28
CA ALA A 267 10.64 -18.91 3.49
C ALA A 267 9.17 -19.16 3.87
N VAL A 268 8.29 -18.17 3.66
CA VAL A 268 6.84 -18.33 3.81
C VAL A 268 6.32 -19.39 2.84
N MET A 269 6.70 -19.35 1.57
CA MET A 269 6.19 -20.31 0.57
C MET A 269 6.71 -21.73 0.77
N GLN A 270 7.92 -21.89 1.32
CA GLN A 270 8.60 -23.20 1.45
C GLN A 270 8.58 -23.80 2.86
N ALA A 271 8.12 -23.08 3.87
CA ALA A 271 7.99 -23.64 5.22
C ALA A 271 7.03 -24.84 5.21
N THR A 272 7.47 -25.99 5.72
CA THR A 272 6.62 -27.19 5.82
C THR A 272 5.66 -27.12 7.00
N ASP A 273 5.98 -26.31 8.01
CA ASP A 273 5.13 -26.07 9.17
C ASP A 273 4.31 -24.78 9.00
N THR A 274 2.99 -24.95 8.83
CA THR A 274 2.05 -23.83 8.72
C THR A 274 2.01 -22.98 10.00
N GLN A 275 2.30 -23.56 11.18
CA GLN A 275 2.35 -22.79 12.43
C GLN A 275 3.47 -21.77 12.43
N ALA A 276 4.61 -22.06 11.80
CA ALA A 276 5.70 -21.09 11.66
C ALA A 276 5.25 -19.85 10.85
N VAL A 277 4.39 -20.03 9.84
CA VAL A 277 3.81 -18.94 9.05
C VAL A 277 2.79 -18.14 9.85
N ILE A 278 1.92 -18.80 10.60
CA ILE A 278 0.94 -18.13 11.48
C ILE A 278 1.68 -17.33 12.57
N ALA A 279 2.71 -17.90 13.19
CA ALA A 279 3.53 -17.22 14.19
C ALA A 279 4.25 -15.99 13.61
N ALA A 280 4.73 -16.09 12.36
CA ALA A 280 5.30 -14.94 11.65
C ALA A 280 4.26 -13.83 11.43
N GLN A 281 3.03 -14.18 11.06
CA GLN A 281 1.94 -13.21 10.95
C GLN A 281 1.60 -12.57 12.32
N ASP A 282 1.58 -13.35 13.39
CA ASP A 282 1.34 -12.86 14.75
C ASP A 282 2.42 -11.89 15.23
N ALA A 283 3.68 -12.15 14.87
CA ALA A 283 4.77 -11.21 15.13
C ALA A 283 4.59 -9.89 14.35
N LEU A 284 4.12 -9.93 13.10
CA LEU A 284 3.82 -8.72 12.32
C LEU A 284 2.62 -7.95 12.90
N VAL A 285 1.59 -8.65 13.39
CA VAL A 285 0.48 -8.05 14.12
C VAL A 285 1.01 -7.28 15.33
N ALA A 286 1.78 -7.96 16.20
CA ALA A 286 2.30 -7.36 17.43
C ALA A 286 3.18 -6.14 17.12
N PHE A 287 4.02 -6.25 16.10
CA PHE A 287 4.84 -5.15 15.61
C PHE A 287 3.99 -3.96 15.13
N SER A 288 3.01 -4.20 14.27
CA SER A 288 2.15 -3.13 13.71
C SER A 288 1.32 -2.43 14.80
N ASN A 289 0.82 -3.17 15.80
CA ASN A 289 0.13 -2.62 16.96
C ASN A 289 1.06 -1.67 17.73
N ASN A 290 2.28 -2.12 18.04
CA ASN A 290 3.24 -1.31 18.79
C ASN A 290 3.62 -0.02 18.03
N VAL A 291 3.80 -0.11 16.71
CA VAL A 291 4.08 1.06 15.88
C VAL A 291 2.92 2.06 15.94
N LEU A 292 1.68 1.59 15.79
CA LEU A 292 0.50 2.45 15.86
C LEU A 292 0.34 3.08 17.26
N ASP A 293 0.54 2.31 18.33
CA ASP A 293 0.38 2.79 19.70
C ASP A 293 1.41 3.86 20.03
N ILE A 294 2.68 3.67 19.64
CA ILE A 294 3.72 4.68 19.82
C ILE A 294 3.43 5.91 18.95
N TRP A 295 2.99 5.72 17.70
CA TRP A 295 2.64 6.85 16.84
C TRP A 295 1.46 7.64 17.39
N ARG A 296 0.43 6.99 17.92
CA ARG A 296 -0.75 7.65 18.53
C ARG A 296 -0.37 8.59 19.68
N LEU A 297 0.67 8.26 20.43
CA LEU A 297 1.18 9.09 21.51
C LEU A 297 2.15 10.19 21.04
N ASN A 298 2.55 10.15 19.76
CA ASN A 298 3.50 11.10 19.20
C ASN A 298 2.82 12.43 18.86
N ARG A 299 3.44 13.54 19.23
CA ARG A 299 2.97 14.91 18.93
C ARG A 299 2.81 15.20 17.43
N LEU A 300 3.56 14.50 16.58
CA LEU A 300 3.51 14.66 15.13
C LEU A 300 2.39 13.85 14.46
N SER A 301 1.65 13.03 15.22
CA SER A 301 0.61 12.16 14.65
C SER A 301 -0.65 12.88 14.19
N ASP A 302 -0.86 14.11 14.68
CA ASP A 302 -2.01 14.93 14.34
C ASP A 302 -1.75 15.88 13.15
N VAL A 303 -0.54 15.84 12.58
CA VAL A 303 -0.15 16.71 11.46
C VAL A 303 -0.80 16.22 10.17
N ASP A 304 -1.78 16.98 9.66
CA ASP A 304 -2.39 16.77 8.35
C ASP A 304 -1.36 17.06 7.23
N PRO A 305 -1.10 16.14 6.29
CA PRO A 305 -0.22 16.34 5.15
C PRO A 305 -0.50 17.60 4.33
N ALA A 306 -1.76 18.05 4.26
CA ALA A 306 -2.13 19.26 3.56
C ALA A 306 -1.73 20.55 4.30
N LEU A 307 -1.48 20.47 5.61
CA LEU A 307 -1.25 21.62 6.50
C LEU A 307 0.17 21.65 7.08
N GLU A 308 1.08 20.80 6.59
CA GLU A 308 2.44 20.67 7.13
C GLU A 308 3.21 21.99 7.15
N GLY A 309 3.07 22.80 6.10
CA GLY A 309 3.68 24.13 6.00
C GLY A 309 3.22 25.12 7.08
N ASN A 310 2.06 24.88 7.69
CA ASN A 310 1.44 25.75 8.69
C ASN A 310 1.64 25.24 10.13
N VAL A 311 2.11 24.00 10.29
CA VAL A 311 2.23 23.34 11.61
C VAL A 311 3.68 23.04 11.95
N LEU A 312 4.53 22.77 10.96
CA LEU A 312 5.92 22.40 11.16
C LEU A 312 6.85 23.58 10.84
N THR A 313 7.96 23.69 11.57
CA THR A 313 9.00 24.67 11.21
C THR A 313 9.68 24.32 9.89
N GLN A 314 10.16 25.33 9.16
CA GLN A 314 10.86 25.13 7.88
C GLN A 314 12.09 24.22 8.00
N GLU A 315 12.82 24.29 9.13
CA GLU A 315 13.93 23.39 9.41
C GLU A 315 13.46 21.93 9.50
N THR A 316 12.36 21.67 10.22
CA THR A 316 11.77 20.33 10.36
C THR A 316 11.32 19.78 9.01
N LEU A 317 10.60 20.60 8.22
CA LEU A 317 10.07 20.22 6.90
C LEU A 317 11.16 19.82 5.91
N THR A 318 12.31 20.51 5.93
CA THR A 318 13.38 20.29 4.95
C THR A 318 14.42 19.27 5.39
N SER A 319 14.58 19.05 6.70
CA SER A 319 15.67 18.20 7.22
C SER A 319 15.19 16.90 7.87
N THR A 320 14.40 16.98 8.94
CA THR A 320 14.11 15.82 9.80
C THR A 320 12.87 15.05 9.34
N TRP A 321 11.84 15.77 8.89
CA TRP A 321 10.56 15.21 8.44
C TRP A 321 10.68 14.24 7.25
N PRO A 322 11.42 14.56 6.16
CA PRO A 322 11.52 13.65 5.02
C PRO A 322 12.24 12.34 5.36
N VAL A 323 13.22 12.39 6.26
CA VAL A 323 13.99 11.21 6.70
C VAL A 323 13.11 10.27 7.51
N LEU A 324 12.30 10.80 8.43
CA LEU A 324 11.33 10.02 9.20
C LEU A 324 10.35 9.30 8.27
N TRP A 325 9.75 10.02 7.31
CA TRP A 325 8.81 9.42 6.37
C TRP A 325 9.45 8.39 5.44
N ASN A 326 10.71 8.59 5.04
CA ASN A 326 11.43 7.57 4.27
C ASN A 326 11.62 6.27 5.07
N LEU A 327 11.94 6.38 6.36
CA LEU A 327 12.07 5.22 7.25
C LEU A 327 10.71 4.52 7.45
N LEU A 328 9.64 5.28 7.72
CA LEU A 328 8.29 4.74 7.84
C LEU A 328 7.83 4.05 6.55
N ARG A 329 8.18 4.61 5.39
CA ARG A 329 7.89 3.99 4.09
C ARG A 329 8.62 2.65 3.92
N LYS A 330 9.91 2.56 4.30
CA LYS A 330 10.66 1.29 4.30
C LYS A 330 10.03 0.25 5.24
N LEU A 331 9.57 0.67 6.42
CA LEU A 331 8.83 -0.17 7.37
C LEU A 331 7.57 -0.73 6.74
N MET A 332 6.76 0.13 6.13
CA MET A 332 5.51 -0.27 5.48
C MET A 332 5.78 -1.25 4.32
N PHE A 333 6.70 -0.94 3.41
CA PHE A 333 7.01 -1.84 2.29
C PHE A 333 7.54 -3.20 2.74
N GLY A 334 8.46 -3.23 3.71
CA GLY A 334 8.99 -4.48 4.25
C GLY A 334 7.88 -5.33 4.88
N THR A 335 7.02 -4.72 5.68
CA THR A 335 5.89 -5.39 6.35
C THR A 335 4.89 -5.95 5.34
N VAL A 336 4.46 -5.13 4.37
CA VAL A 336 3.47 -5.53 3.35
C VAL A 336 4.02 -6.60 2.42
N ALA A 337 5.30 -6.57 2.07
CA ALA A 337 5.92 -7.59 1.23
C ALA A 337 5.94 -8.98 1.91
N ILE A 338 6.24 -9.03 3.22
CA ILE A 338 6.17 -10.29 3.98
C ILE A 338 4.71 -10.73 4.12
N LEU A 339 3.80 -9.80 4.42
CA LEU A 339 2.38 -10.08 4.58
C LEU A 339 1.75 -10.62 3.29
N GLN A 340 2.14 -10.08 2.13
CA GLN A 340 1.67 -10.56 0.83
C GLN A 340 2.01 -12.04 0.63
N ALA A 341 3.21 -12.48 1.00
CA ALA A 341 3.58 -13.89 0.90
C ALA A 341 2.71 -14.78 1.81
N VAL A 342 2.38 -14.30 3.02
CA VAL A 342 1.47 -15.01 3.95
C VAL A 342 0.08 -15.15 3.35
N VAL A 343 -0.47 -14.06 2.79
CA VAL A 343 -1.78 -14.07 2.13
C VAL A 343 -1.77 -14.95 0.88
N SER A 344 -0.71 -14.91 0.07
CA SER A 344 -0.59 -15.80 -1.09
C SER A 344 -0.53 -17.28 -0.69
N ARG A 345 0.19 -17.61 0.38
CA ARG A 345 0.20 -18.98 0.91
C ARG A 345 -1.17 -19.40 1.45
N SER A 346 -1.92 -18.50 2.09
CA SER A 346 -3.23 -18.85 2.66
C SER A 346 -4.26 -19.27 1.61
N LEU A 347 -4.05 -18.88 0.34
CA LEU A 347 -4.88 -19.33 -0.79
C LEU A 347 -4.56 -20.75 -1.26
N LEU A 348 -3.37 -21.25 -0.94
CA LEU A 348 -2.82 -22.50 -1.48
C LEU A 348 -2.70 -23.61 -0.42
N ASP A 349 -2.42 -23.24 0.83
CA ASP A 349 -2.23 -24.17 1.94
C ASP A 349 -3.59 -24.61 2.53
N PRO A 350 -3.97 -25.91 2.44
CA PRO A 350 -5.24 -26.41 2.96
C PRO A 350 -5.46 -26.16 4.46
N GLN A 351 -4.37 -26.07 5.24
CA GLN A 351 -4.45 -25.78 6.67
C GLN A 351 -4.78 -24.31 6.96
N MET A 352 -4.55 -23.43 5.99
CA MET A 352 -4.87 -22.00 6.08
C MET A 352 -6.18 -21.65 5.37
N LEU A 353 -6.57 -22.42 4.34
CA LEU A 353 -7.73 -22.16 3.49
C LEU A 353 -9.08 -22.61 4.12
N ASN A 354 -9.07 -23.33 5.23
CA ASN A 354 -10.32 -23.80 5.86
C ASN A 354 -11.14 -22.66 6.48
N ASP A 355 -12.44 -22.92 6.68
CA ASP A 355 -13.45 -21.95 7.13
C ASP A 355 -13.16 -21.31 8.49
N MET A 356 -12.31 -21.94 9.31
CA MET A 356 -11.91 -21.41 10.62
C MET A 356 -10.66 -20.53 10.52
N ALA A 357 -9.63 -20.98 9.80
CA ALA A 357 -8.34 -20.30 9.73
C ALA A 357 -8.37 -19.12 8.75
N ALA A 358 -9.01 -19.26 7.59
CA ALA A 358 -8.97 -18.26 6.52
C ALA A 358 -9.51 -16.88 6.96
N PRO A 359 -10.65 -16.78 7.68
CA PRO A 359 -11.13 -15.50 8.18
C PRO A 359 -10.22 -14.89 9.25
N ILE A 360 -9.59 -15.72 10.11
CA ILE A 360 -8.66 -15.25 11.14
C ILE A 360 -7.39 -14.67 10.51
N ILE A 361 -6.82 -15.37 9.52
CA ILE A 361 -5.65 -14.90 8.78
C ILE A 361 -5.98 -13.60 8.06
N ALA A 362 -7.14 -13.53 7.40
CA ALA A 362 -7.60 -12.32 6.72
C ALA A 362 -7.78 -11.14 7.67
N ALA A 363 -8.46 -11.34 8.81
CA ALA A 363 -8.64 -10.31 9.83
C ALA A 363 -7.29 -9.81 10.38
N LYS A 364 -6.32 -10.70 10.65
CA LYS A 364 -4.97 -10.32 11.07
C LYS A 364 -4.25 -9.49 10.00
N SER A 365 -4.37 -9.87 8.72
CA SER A 365 -3.79 -9.11 7.61
C SER A 365 -4.40 -7.71 7.49
N LEU A 366 -5.73 -7.60 7.53
CA LEU A 366 -6.44 -6.32 7.48
C LEU A 366 -6.08 -5.44 8.69
N ARG A 367 -5.90 -6.01 9.88
CA ARG A 367 -5.43 -5.28 11.05
C ARG A 367 -4.01 -4.73 10.87
N ILE A 368 -3.09 -5.52 10.31
CA ILE A 368 -1.73 -5.03 10.02
C ILE A 368 -1.79 -3.84 9.05
N LEU A 369 -2.57 -3.95 7.97
CA LEU A 369 -2.75 -2.87 6.99
C LEU A 369 -3.38 -1.62 7.61
N ARG A 370 -4.42 -1.80 8.45
CA ARG A 370 -5.05 -0.72 9.22
C ARG A 370 -4.03 0.01 10.08
N ASN A 371 -3.19 -0.72 10.81
CA ASN A 371 -2.26 -0.15 11.77
C ASN A 371 -1.14 0.68 11.12
N ILE A 372 -0.77 0.35 9.89
CA ILE A 372 0.20 1.12 9.09
C ILE A 372 -0.48 2.08 8.11
N PHE A 373 -1.80 2.23 8.17
CA PHE A 373 -2.56 2.97 7.16
C PHE A 373 -2.18 4.45 7.11
N PHE A 374 -1.83 5.07 8.24
CA PHE A 374 -1.33 6.44 8.30
C PHE A 374 -0.04 6.66 7.49
N ILE A 375 0.69 5.59 7.16
CA ILE A 375 1.85 5.61 6.28
C ILE A 375 1.44 5.39 4.82
N SER A 376 0.54 4.43 4.57
CA SER A 376 0.12 4.06 3.22
C SER A 376 -0.83 5.08 2.57
N SER A 377 -1.64 5.79 3.34
CA SER A 377 -2.54 6.84 2.82
C SER A 377 -1.79 8.05 2.26
N ARG A 378 -0.53 8.25 2.70
CA ARG A 378 0.28 9.39 2.30
C ARG A 378 0.95 9.19 0.94
N ASN A 379 0.95 10.22 0.09
CA ASN A 379 1.68 10.28 -1.20
C ASN A 379 1.42 9.09 -2.14
N GLY A 380 0.22 8.50 -2.11
CA GLY A 380 -0.12 7.34 -2.94
C GLY A 380 0.67 6.06 -2.59
N ASN A 381 1.22 5.96 -1.37
CA ASN A 381 1.96 4.78 -0.93
C ASN A 381 1.09 3.50 -0.92
N SER A 382 -0.23 3.58 -1.01
CA SER A 382 -1.16 2.44 -1.12
C SER A 382 -1.35 1.94 -2.56
N ALA A 383 -0.91 2.68 -3.59
CA ALA A 383 -1.23 2.39 -4.99
C ALA A 383 -0.44 1.22 -5.61
N PHE A 384 0.53 0.64 -4.90
CA PHE A 384 1.36 -0.44 -5.45
C PHE A 384 0.65 -1.80 -5.39
N GLN A 385 0.89 -2.62 -6.42
CA GLN A 385 0.16 -3.88 -6.66
C GLN A 385 0.20 -4.85 -5.47
N VAL A 386 1.34 -4.94 -4.76
CA VAL A 386 1.50 -5.86 -3.62
C VAL A 386 0.58 -5.46 -2.45
N TYR A 387 0.36 -4.16 -2.22
CA TYR A 387 -0.61 -3.69 -1.22
C TYR A 387 -2.04 -4.04 -1.64
N ASN A 388 -2.43 -3.68 -2.86
CA ASN A 388 -3.78 -3.94 -3.37
C ASN A 388 -4.13 -5.42 -3.39
N PHE A 389 -3.19 -6.29 -3.82
CA PHE A 389 -3.37 -7.74 -3.74
C PHE A 389 -3.62 -8.19 -2.30
N THR A 390 -2.81 -7.74 -1.35
CA THR A 390 -2.93 -8.14 0.06
C THR A 390 -4.25 -7.64 0.67
N TYR A 391 -4.64 -6.40 0.37
CA TYR A 391 -5.86 -5.77 0.85
C TYR A 391 -7.12 -6.46 0.30
N LEU A 392 -7.29 -6.50 -1.02
CA LEU A 392 -8.47 -7.06 -1.67
C LEU A 392 -8.61 -8.56 -1.41
N THR A 393 -7.52 -9.31 -1.46
CA THR A 393 -7.58 -10.77 -1.18
C THR A 393 -7.95 -11.05 0.28
N SER A 394 -7.53 -10.20 1.22
CA SER A 394 -7.95 -10.34 2.62
C SER A 394 -9.43 -10.00 2.78
N ILE A 395 -9.96 -9.00 2.06
CA ILE A 395 -11.39 -8.69 2.03
C ILE A 395 -12.19 -9.87 1.46
N ASP A 396 -11.77 -10.43 0.32
CA ASP A 396 -12.42 -11.58 -0.31
C ASP A 396 -12.40 -12.84 0.57
N SER A 397 -11.38 -12.99 1.42
CA SER A 397 -11.26 -14.11 2.34
C SER A 397 -12.14 -13.93 3.58
N ILE A 398 -12.16 -12.72 4.18
CA ILE A 398 -13.00 -12.47 5.37
C ILE A 398 -14.49 -12.40 5.03
N SER A 399 -14.86 -11.90 3.84
CA SER A 399 -16.26 -11.78 3.38
C SER A 399 -16.97 -13.13 3.22
N ARG A 400 -16.24 -14.25 3.26
CA ARG A 400 -16.85 -15.59 3.31
C ARG A 400 -17.44 -15.93 4.68
N SER A 401 -17.15 -15.15 5.71
CA SER A 401 -17.58 -15.38 7.09
C SER A 401 -18.21 -14.13 7.69
N ALA A 402 -19.56 -14.07 7.66
CA ALA A 402 -20.32 -12.98 8.25
C ALA A 402 -19.99 -12.71 9.74
N PRO A 403 -19.82 -13.74 10.60
CA PRO A 403 -19.39 -13.51 11.98
C PRO A 403 -18.01 -12.82 12.08
N ALA A 404 -17.06 -13.20 11.23
CA ALA A 404 -15.73 -12.59 11.22
C ALA A 404 -15.77 -11.13 10.75
N CYS A 405 -16.53 -10.83 9.70
CA CYS A 405 -16.76 -9.45 9.23
C CYS A 405 -17.38 -8.59 10.35
N GLN A 406 -18.43 -9.09 11.00
CA GLN A 406 -19.11 -8.37 12.07
C GLN A 406 -18.17 -8.12 13.25
N MET A 407 -17.43 -9.13 13.71
CA MET A 407 -16.45 -8.98 14.80
C MET A 407 -15.37 -7.96 14.46
N PHE A 408 -14.82 -8.00 13.24
CA PHE A 408 -13.78 -7.09 12.80
C PHE A 408 -14.27 -5.63 12.74
N LEU A 409 -15.45 -5.39 12.17
CA LEU A 409 -16.04 -4.06 12.12
C LEU A 409 -16.47 -3.54 13.50
N GLN A 410 -16.82 -4.43 14.43
CA GLN A 410 -17.10 -4.05 15.82
C GLN A 410 -15.85 -3.64 16.58
N GLU A 411 -14.73 -4.35 16.40
CA GLU A 411 -13.45 -4.06 17.07
C GLU A 411 -12.94 -2.65 16.78
N PHE A 412 -13.15 -2.15 15.55
CA PHE A 412 -12.61 -0.89 15.08
C PHE A 412 -13.65 0.17 14.72
N ARG A 413 -14.89 0.02 15.19
CA ARG A 413 -15.99 0.95 14.89
C ARG A 413 -15.62 2.39 15.29
N PRO A 414 -15.78 3.37 14.38
CA PRO A 414 -15.60 4.78 14.71
C PRO A 414 -16.55 5.25 15.83
N SER A 415 -16.13 6.25 16.60
CA SER A 415 -16.98 6.88 17.62
C SER A 415 -18.17 7.60 16.97
N GLU A 416 -19.29 7.72 17.68
CA GLU A 416 -20.48 8.43 17.17
C GLU A 416 -20.22 9.93 16.99
N ASP A 417 -19.32 10.52 17.79
CA ASP A 417 -18.90 11.93 17.71
C ASP A 417 -17.69 12.17 16.79
N ALA A 418 -17.32 11.18 15.96
CA ALA A 418 -16.05 11.19 15.25
C ALA A 418 -15.88 12.38 14.27
N SER A 419 -16.95 13.02 13.82
CA SER A 419 -16.83 14.15 12.89
C SER A 419 -16.41 15.47 13.53
N THR A 420 -16.47 15.62 14.86
CA THR A 420 -16.25 16.95 15.49
C THR A 420 -14.97 17.07 16.30
N SER A 421 -14.38 15.96 16.77
CA SER A 421 -13.25 16.03 17.71
C SER A 421 -12.13 15.01 17.46
N THR A 422 -12.02 14.46 16.25
CA THR A 422 -11.00 13.43 15.95
C THR A 422 -9.69 14.02 15.47
N THR A 423 -8.59 13.45 15.98
CA THR A 423 -7.24 13.69 15.45
C THR A 423 -7.13 13.23 14.00
N TYR A 424 -6.18 13.79 13.25
CA TYR A 424 -5.84 13.36 11.89
C TYR A 424 -5.51 11.86 11.81
N LEU A 425 -4.79 11.32 12.80
CA LEU A 425 -4.53 9.87 12.87
C LEU A 425 -5.83 9.08 12.96
N GLN A 426 -6.76 9.48 13.83
CA GLN A 426 -8.03 8.79 13.99
C GLN A 426 -8.87 8.87 12.70
N ARG A 427 -8.95 10.05 12.08
CA ARG A 427 -9.57 10.24 10.76
C ARG A 427 -8.98 9.33 9.69
N SER A 428 -7.66 9.14 9.69
CA SER A 428 -7.00 8.18 8.77
C SER A 428 -7.45 6.74 9.04
N LEU A 429 -7.58 6.32 10.30
CA LEU A 429 -8.05 4.98 10.64
C LEU A 429 -9.54 4.79 10.29
N ASP A 430 -10.34 5.84 10.45
CA ASP A 430 -11.76 5.84 10.09
C ASP A 430 -11.95 5.82 8.57
N LEU A 431 -11.07 6.47 7.80
CA LEU A 431 -11.00 6.33 6.35
C LEU A 431 -10.74 4.87 5.93
N PHE A 432 -9.78 4.19 6.56
CA PHE A 432 -9.55 2.76 6.32
C PHE A 432 -10.78 1.92 6.64
N TYR A 433 -11.44 2.23 7.76
CA TYR A 433 -12.67 1.55 8.17
C TYR A 433 -13.78 1.68 7.12
N LEU A 434 -14.06 2.91 6.67
CA LEU A 434 -15.10 3.18 5.69
C LEU A 434 -14.81 2.48 4.35
N ASN A 435 -13.59 2.63 3.83
CA ASN A 435 -13.15 1.95 2.61
C ASN A 435 -13.28 0.42 2.69
N LEU A 436 -13.04 -0.17 3.86
CA LEU A 436 -13.21 -1.61 4.06
C LEU A 436 -14.69 -1.98 4.16
N SER A 437 -15.48 -1.18 4.88
CA SER A 437 -16.90 -1.43 5.13
C SER A 437 -17.73 -1.40 3.86
N GLU A 438 -17.33 -0.62 2.85
CA GLU A 438 -17.96 -0.57 1.52
C GLU A 438 -18.10 -1.96 0.86
N HIS A 439 -17.15 -2.87 1.12
CA HIS A 439 -17.11 -4.19 0.48
C HIS A 439 -17.95 -5.26 1.18
N LEU A 440 -18.47 -4.99 2.37
CA LEU A 440 -19.09 -5.97 3.25
C LEU A 440 -20.63 -6.03 3.31
N PRO A 441 -21.45 -5.10 2.76
CA PRO A 441 -22.89 -5.13 2.97
C PRO A 441 -23.55 -6.44 2.52
N LEU A 442 -23.13 -7.03 1.39
CA LEU A 442 -23.66 -8.31 0.90
C LEU A 442 -23.48 -9.48 1.89
N THR A 443 -22.49 -9.40 2.77
CA THR A 443 -22.15 -10.46 3.74
C THR A 443 -22.88 -10.29 5.07
N LEU A 444 -23.19 -9.05 5.45
CA LEU A 444 -23.70 -8.70 6.78
C LEU A 444 -25.22 -8.79 6.85
N SER A 445 -25.75 -8.91 8.08
CA SER A 445 -27.19 -8.76 8.34
C SER A 445 -27.60 -7.29 8.25
N THR A 446 -28.88 -7.03 7.98
CA THR A 446 -29.42 -5.66 7.92
C THR A 446 -29.15 -4.87 9.19
N ASP A 447 -29.31 -5.49 10.37
CA ASP A 447 -29.01 -4.84 11.66
C ASP A 447 -27.52 -4.53 11.82
N ALA A 448 -26.64 -5.40 11.32
CA ALA A 448 -25.21 -5.15 11.35
C ALA A 448 -24.81 -4.02 10.39
N CYS A 449 -25.41 -3.95 9.20
CA CYS A 449 -25.22 -2.85 8.26
C CYS A 449 -25.67 -1.51 8.85
N ASP A 450 -26.85 -1.44 9.47
CA ASP A 450 -27.30 -0.21 10.13
C ASP A 450 -26.30 0.24 11.22
N ASN A 451 -25.94 -0.67 12.12
CA ASN A 451 -25.14 -0.33 13.29
C ASN A 451 -23.65 -0.09 13.01
N LEU A 452 -23.06 -0.84 12.07
CA LEU A 452 -21.61 -0.85 11.81
C LEU A 452 -21.23 -0.09 10.55
N ILE A 453 -22.17 0.16 9.64
CA ILE A 453 -21.87 0.79 8.36
C ILE A 453 -22.58 2.15 8.25
N ILE A 454 -23.91 2.16 8.34
CA ILE A 454 -24.72 3.37 8.13
C ILE A 454 -24.47 4.42 9.22
N LYS A 455 -24.59 4.06 10.50
CA LYS A 455 -24.40 5.03 11.61
C LYS A 455 -23.02 5.71 11.59
N PRO A 456 -21.89 4.98 11.44
CA PRO A 456 -20.58 5.63 11.30
C PRO A 456 -20.46 6.52 10.05
N ALA A 457 -21.03 6.11 8.91
CA ALA A 457 -20.98 6.91 7.68
C ALA A 457 -21.76 8.24 7.81
N ILE A 458 -22.96 8.20 8.43
CA ILE A 458 -23.79 9.40 8.65
C ILE A 458 -23.05 10.45 9.49
N ALA A 459 -22.26 10.03 10.48
CA ALA A 459 -21.49 10.95 11.32
C ALA A 459 -20.57 11.86 10.49
N TYR A 460 -19.94 11.32 9.44
CA TYR A 460 -19.04 12.07 8.54
C TYR A 460 -19.76 12.86 7.45
N ILE A 461 -20.87 12.34 6.92
CA ILE A 461 -21.66 13.07 5.90
C ILE A 461 -22.32 14.32 6.52
N SER A 462 -22.68 14.26 7.79
CA SER A 462 -23.29 15.38 8.52
C SER A 462 -22.27 16.40 9.04
N HIS A 463 -20.99 16.30 8.63
CA HIS A 463 -19.96 17.20 9.10
C HIS A 463 -20.08 18.60 8.48
N GLU A 464 -20.19 19.63 9.33
CA GLU A 464 -20.29 21.04 8.91
C GLU A 464 -18.98 21.84 9.05
N GLY A 465 -17.87 21.18 9.38
CA GLY A 465 -16.57 21.83 9.61
C GLY A 465 -15.74 22.08 8.34
N PRO A 466 -14.51 22.60 8.50
CA PRO A 466 -13.66 22.98 7.38
C PRO A 466 -13.25 21.78 6.51
N THR A 467 -13.41 21.94 5.20
CA THR A 467 -13.12 20.91 4.20
C THR A 467 -11.61 20.80 3.93
N THR A 468 -10.90 19.93 4.66
CA THR A 468 -9.52 19.54 4.30
C THR A 468 -9.54 18.42 3.24
N PRO A 469 -8.49 18.21 2.43
CA PRO A 469 -8.44 17.12 1.45
C PRO A 469 -8.72 15.75 2.06
N ASN A 470 -8.17 15.47 3.25
CA ASN A 470 -8.47 14.23 3.99
C ASN A 470 -9.94 14.11 4.38
N MET A 471 -10.59 15.23 4.73
CA MET A 471 -12.02 15.23 5.05
C MET A 471 -12.89 14.98 3.82
N VAL A 472 -12.47 15.44 2.64
CA VAL A 472 -13.13 15.11 1.37
C VAL A 472 -13.06 13.61 1.10
N GLU A 473 -11.88 13.00 1.24
CA GLU A 473 -11.73 11.54 1.03
C GLU A 473 -12.60 10.72 1.98
N ILE A 474 -12.68 11.12 3.26
CA ILE A 474 -13.54 10.45 4.25
C ILE A 474 -15.01 10.63 3.92
N PHE A 475 -15.40 11.84 3.54
CA PHE A 475 -16.76 12.15 3.12
C PHE A 475 -17.17 11.31 1.90
N GLU A 476 -16.31 11.22 0.88
CA GLU A 476 -16.55 10.38 -0.30
C GLU A 476 -16.65 8.90 0.06
N SER A 477 -15.78 8.41 0.95
CA SER A 477 -15.80 7.02 1.42
C SER A 477 -17.07 6.71 2.20
N ALA A 478 -17.56 7.64 3.02
CA ALA A 478 -18.82 7.52 3.75
C ALA A 478 -20.02 7.44 2.78
N HIS A 479 -20.03 8.28 1.73
CA HIS A 479 -21.04 8.20 0.67
C HIS A 479 -21.01 6.85 -0.06
N SER A 480 -19.84 6.39 -0.50
CA SER A 480 -19.71 5.11 -1.21
C SER A 480 -20.20 3.93 -0.37
N THR A 481 -19.89 3.98 0.93
CA THR A 481 -20.31 2.98 1.92
C THR A 481 -21.84 2.91 2.09
N ILE A 482 -22.52 4.06 2.18
CA ILE A 482 -24.00 4.09 2.23
C ILE A 482 -24.58 3.56 0.92
N LEU A 483 -24.08 4.05 -0.23
CA LEU A 483 -24.54 3.62 -1.56
C LEU A 483 -24.38 2.11 -1.75
N SER A 484 -23.25 1.54 -1.34
CA SER A 484 -23.01 0.09 -1.39
C SER A 484 -24.06 -0.68 -0.57
N THR A 485 -24.40 -0.16 0.63
CA THR A 485 -25.41 -0.79 1.49
C THR A 485 -26.80 -0.76 0.89
N ILE A 486 -27.26 0.40 0.40
CA ILE A 486 -28.60 0.52 -0.16
C ILE A 486 -28.75 -0.20 -1.51
N SER A 487 -27.63 -0.41 -2.22
CA SER A 487 -27.60 -1.18 -3.47
C SER A 487 -27.83 -2.68 -3.26
N CYS A 488 -27.73 -3.18 -2.02
CA CYS A 488 -27.91 -4.59 -1.71
C CYS A 488 -29.40 -4.92 -1.51
N PRO A 489 -30.02 -5.77 -2.36
CA PRO A 489 -31.46 -6.03 -2.31
C PRO A 489 -31.94 -6.61 -0.96
N GLN A 490 -31.08 -7.36 -0.27
CA GLN A 490 -31.38 -7.95 1.05
C GLN A 490 -31.61 -6.92 2.16
N HIS A 491 -31.21 -5.66 1.95
CA HIS A 491 -31.39 -4.56 2.90
C HIS A 491 -32.56 -3.65 2.55
N SER A 492 -33.47 -4.08 1.67
CA SER A 492 -34.64 -3.29 1.22
C SER A 492 -35.39 -2.55 2.34
N PRO A 493 -35.69 -3.15 3.52
CA PRO A 493 -36.36 -2.42 4.60
C PRO A 493 -35.55 -1.23 5.13
N LEU A 494 -34.24 -1.40 5.30
CA LEU A 494 -33.33 -0.34 5.73
C LEU A 494 -33.18 0.73 4.64
N THR A 495 -33.11 0.32 3.37
CA THR A 495 -33.06 1.26 2.23
C THR A 495 -34.29 2.16 2.19
N ILE A 496 -35.49 1.58 2.34
CA ILE A 496 -36.76 2.34 2.34
C ILE A 496 -36.74 3.45 3.42
N GLU A 497 -36.27 3.12 4.63
CA GLU A 497 -36.18 4.08 5.73
C GLU A 497 -35.10 5.14 5.50
N LEU A 498 -33.92 4.73 5.01
CA LEU A 498 -32.74 5.58 4.91
C LEU A 498 -32.76 6.52 3.70
N THR A 499 -33.31 6.09 2.57
CA THR A 499 -33.18 6.78 1.29
C THR A 499 -33.66 8.23 1.30
N PRO A 500 -34.86 8.57 1.83
CA PRO A 500 -35.30 9.97 1.90
C PRO A 500 -34.34 10.86 2.71
N PHE A 501 -33.83 10.34 3.83
CA PHE A 501 -32.86 11.05 4.67
C PHE A 501 -31.52 11.24 3.96
N TYR A 502 -31.01 10.20 3.29
CA TYR A 502 -29.77 10.28 2.52
C TYR A 502 -29.86 11.30 1.37
N ILE A 503 -30.99 11.35 0.66
CA ILE A 503 -31.22 12.34 -0.39
C ILE A 503 -31.26 13.77 0.16
N ALA A 504 -31.87 13.99 1.33
CA ALA A 504 -31.81 15.28 2.00
C ALA A 504 -30.35 15.70 2.35
N LEU A 505 -29.52 14.76 2.81
CA LEU A 505 -28.09 14.99 3.03
C LEU A 505 -27.35 15.32 1.73
N LEU A 506 -27.66 14.61 0.63
CA LEU A 506 -27.08 14.88 -0.69
C LEU A 506 -27.38 16.31 -1.17
N PHE A 507 -28.60 16.79 -0.95
CA PHE A 507 -28.98 18.17 -1.27
C PHE A 507 -28.23 19.20 -0.41
N ASN A 508 -28.04 18.92 0.89
CA ASN A 508 -27.28 19.80 1.78
C ASN A 508 -25.78 19.84 1.43
N ALA A 509 -25.23 18.71 0.97
CA ALA A 509 -23.83 18.60 0.58
C ALA A 509 -23.53 19.32 -0.74
N PHE A 510 -24.45 19.30 -1.72
CA PHE A 510 -24.27 19.94 -3.01
C PHE A 510 -24.68 21.43 -2.98
N PRO A 511 -23.83 22.37 -3.46
CA PRO A 511 -22.60 22.17 -4.25
C PRO A 511 -21.29 22.33 -3.47
N ARG A 512 -21.34 22.39 -2.12
CA ARG A 512 -20.18 22.76 -1.29
C ARG A 512 -19.17 21.62 -1.10
N HIS A 513 -19.68 20.41 -0.88
CA HIS A 513 -18.87 19.24 -0.51
C HIS A 513 -18.79 18.20 -1.63
N ILE A 514 -19.72 18.25 -2.60
CA ILE A 514 -19.73 17.35 -3.75
C ILE A 514 -19.87 18.13 -5.05
N SER A 515 -19.25 17.59 -6.10
CA SER A 515 -19.35 18.10 -7.46
C SER A 515 -20.70 17.77 -8.12
N SER A 516 -21.04 18.50 -9.18
CA SER A 516 -22.23 18.22 -10.02
C SER A 516 -22.25 16.78 -10.51
N ARG A 517 -21.08 16.25 -10.93
CA ARG A 517 -20.94 14.86 -11.36
C ARG A 517 -21.22 13.87 -10.24
N GLN A 518 -20.62 14.06 -9.06
CA GLN A 518 -20.83 13.18 -7.90
C GLN A 518 -22.29 13.18 -7.45
N PHE A 519 -22.92 14.36 -7.38
CA PHE A 519 -24.35 14.49 -7.07
C PHE A 519 -25.21 13.68 -8.06
N ARG A 520 -25.01 13.88 -9.37
CA ARG A 520 -25.76 13.20 -10.42
C ARG A 520 -25.61 11.69 -10.37
N VAL A 521 -24.37 11.20 -10.19
CA VAL A 521 -24.11 9.76 -10.07
C VAL A 521 -24.80 9.19 -8.83
N ALA A 522 -24.67 9.83 -7.67
CA ALA A 522 -25.30 9.38 -6.44
C ALA A 522 -26.84 9.35 -6.57
N PHE A 523 -27.45 10.43 -7.05
CA PHE A 523 -28.90 10.52 -7.23
C PHE A 523 -29.41 9.48 -8.25
N LYS A 524 -28.73 9.35 -9.40
CA LYS A 524 -29.06 8.35 -10.42
C LYS A 524 -29.00 6.93 -9.85
N THR A 525 -27.97 6.60 -9.08
CA THR A 525 -27.84 5.29 -8.42
C THR A 525 -28.99 5.03 -7.47
N VAL A 526 -29.38 6.01 -6.64
CA VAL A 526 -30.56 5.87 -5.77
C VAL A 526 -31.82 5.65 -6.60
N MET A 527 -32.03 6.42 -7.67
CA MET A 527 -33.18 6.27 -8.56
C MET A 527 -33.24 4.89 -9.21
N GLN A 528 -32.10 4.31 -9.59
CA GLN A 528 -32.04 2.93 -10.08
C GLN A 528 -32.51 1.95 -9.02
N ILE A 529 -32.05 2.10 -7.77
CA ILE A 529 -32.36 1.19 -6.66
C ILE A 529 -33.85 1.23 -6.27
N VAL A 530 -34.49 2.41 -6.29
CA VAL A 530 -35.90 2.56 -5.91
C VAL A 530 -36.87 2.34 -7.08
N SER A 531 -36.37 2.01 -8.27
CA SER A 531 -37.18 1.81 -9.47
C SER A 531 -37.07 0.37 -10.01
N PRO A 532 -37.99 -0.08 -10.90
CA PRO A 532 -37.91 -1.41 -11.50
C PRO A 532 -36.57 -1.61 -12.23
N PRO A 533 -35.92 -2.79 -12.11
CA PRO A 533 -36.48 -4.07 -11.64
C PRO A 533 -36.23 -4.38 -10.16
N PHE A 534 -35.80 -3.42 -9.33
CA PHE A 534 -35.48 -3.69 -7.93
C PHE A 534 -36.75 -3.94 -7.08
N PRO A 535 -36.70 -4.85 -6.08
CA PRO A 535 -37.87 -5.19 -5.26
C PRO A 535 -38.52 -4.00 -4.52
N ILE A 536 -37.73 -2.97 -4.23
CA ILE A 536 -38.19 -1.76 -3.53
C ILE A 536 -39.31 -1.06 -4.31
N ALA A 537 -39.27 -1.08 -5.64
CA ALA A 537 -40.29 -0.46 -6.48
C ALA A 537 -41.68 -1.10 -6.32
N GLU A 538 -41.75 -2.37 -5.93
CA GLU A 538 -43.01 -3.05 -5.62
C GLU A 538 -43.45 -2.81 -4.17
N LEU A 539 -42.49 -2.75 -3.24
CA LEU A 539 -42.77 -2.54 -1.81
C LEU A 539 -43.23 -1.11 -1.52
N GLU A 540 -42.60 -0.12 -2.16
CA GLU A 540 -42.88 1.31 -2.00
C GLU A 540 -42.99 2.02 -3.37
N PRO A 541 -44.11 1.84 -4.10
CA PRO A 541 -44.27 2.33 -5.47
C PRO A 541 -44.17 3.86 -5.64
N PHE A 542 -44.43 4.61 -4.56
CA PHE A 542 -44.40 6.08 -4.58
C PHE A 542 -43.04 6.67 -4.22
N LEU A 543 -42.07 5.85 -3.80
CA LEU A 543 -40.77 6.35 -3.33
C LEU A 543 -40.01 7.05 -4.45
N SER A 544 -39.91 6.45 -5.64
CA SER A 544 -39.22 7.06 -6.79
C SER A 544 -39.81 8.42 -7.18
N GLU A 545 -41.14 8.55 -7.14
CA GLU A 545 -41.83 9.82 -7.43
C GLU A 545 -41.59 10.85 -6.33
N THR A 546 -41.63 10.43 -5.06
CA THR A 546 -41.34 11.29 -3.91
C THR A 546 -39.94 11.90 -4.00
N LEU A 547 -38.93 11.10 -4.37
CA LEU A 547 -37.56 11.59 -4.53
C LEU A 547 -37.43 12.60 -5.69
N LEU A 548 -38.16 12.37 -6.79
CA LEU A 548 -38.19 13.33 -7.89
C LEU A 548 -38.89 14.64 -7.51
N GLU A 549 -39.96 14.59 -6.72
CA GLU A 549 -40.62 15.79 -6.19
C GLU A 549 -39.70 16.56 -5.23
N MET A 550 -38.92 15.87 -4.39
CA MET A 550 -37.88 16.52 -3.58
C MET A 550 -36.82 17.22 -4.45
N LEU A 551 -36.38 16.58 -5.53
CA LEU A 551 -35.44 17.17 -6.50
C LEU A 551 -36.04 18.39 -7.20
N ARG A 552 -37.28 18.28 -7.67
CA ARG A 552 -38.03 19.36 -8.32
C ARG A 552 -38.18 20.57 -7.40
N ALA A 553 -38.58 20.36 -6.14
CA ALA A 553 -38.70 21.42 -5.15
C ALA A 553 -37.35 22.15 -4.95
N SER A 554 -36.25 21.40 -4.97
CA SER A 554 -34.90 21.94 -4.85
C SER A 554 -34.48 22.75 -6.08
N ILE A 555 -34.80 22.29 -7.31
CA ILE A 555 -34.53 23.01 -8.57
C ILE A 555 -35.11 24.42 -8.54
N SER A 556 -36.35 24.59 -8.05
CA SER A 556 -37.02 25.90 -8.00
C SER A 556 -36.36 26.90 -7.05
N THR A 557 -35.57 26.42 -6.08
CA THR A 557 -34.87 27.26 -5.08
C THR A 557 -33.34 27.31 -5.28
N ALA A 558 -32.81 26.59 -6.26
CA ALA A 558 -31.37 26.42 -6.46
C ALA A 558 -30.71 27.68 -7.05
N SER A 559 -29.43 27.89 -6.73
CA SER A 559 -28.65 28.99 -7.30
C SER A 559 -28.52 28.86 -8.82
N THR A 560 -28.75 29.95 -9.52
CA THR A 560 -28.54 30.09 -10.97
C THR A 560 -27.12 30.52 -11.31
N GLU A 561 -26.29 30.85 -10.31
CA GLU A 561 -24.91 31.26 -10.54
C GLU A 561 -24.05 30.08 -11.02
N PRO A 562 -23.13 30.30 -11.98
CA PRO A 562 -22.20 29.27 -12.42
C PRO A 562 -21.35 28.76 -11.25
N LEU A 563 -21.28 27.44 -11.12
CA LEU A 563 -20.44 26.77 -10.14
C LEU A 563 -18.96 27.02 -10.46
N PRO A 564 -18.09 27.12 -9.44
CA PRO A 564 -16.66 27.21 -9.65
C PRO A 564 -16.16 25.95 -10.39
N PRO A 565 -15.16 26.08 -11.28
CA PRO A 565 -14.58 24.92 -11.94
C PRO A 565 -13.98 23.97 -10.90
N THR A 566 -14.36 22.70 -10.97
CA THR A 566 -13.81 21.65 -10.09
C THR A 566 -12.36 21.36 -10.49
N ALA A 567 -11.53 20.89 -9.56
CA ALA A 567 -10.11 20.60 -9.82
C ALA A 567 -9.91 19.61 -11.01
N ASP A 568 -10.83 18.65 -11.16
CA ASP A 568 -10.84 17.69 -12.29
C ASP A 568 -11.12 18.38 -13.64
N ILE A 569 -12.03 19.35 -13.67
CA ILE A 569 -12.37 20.12 -14.88
C ILE A 569 -11.21 21.07 -15.23
N ALA A 570 -10.54 21.64 -14.24
CA ALA A 570 -9.35 22.47 -14.45
C ALA A 570 -8.16 21.65 -14.99
N ALA A 571 -8.01 20.39 -14.57
CA ALA A 571 -6.97 19.48 -15.09
C ALA A 571 -7.29 18.98 -16.51
N GLN A 572 -8.57 18.70 -16.81
CA GLN A 572 -9.02 18.28 -18.15
C GLN A 572 -8.99 19.43 -19.16
N ALA A 573 -9.36 20.66 -18.76
CA ALA A 573 -9.24 21.85 -19.59
C ALA A 573 -7.79 22.22 -19.95
N ALA A 574 -6.81 21.71 -19.19
CA ALA A 574 -5.39 21.85 -19.53
C ALA A 574 -4.89 20.81 -20.54
N MET A 575 -5.66 19.73 -20.79
CA MET A 575 -5.28 18.62 -21.68
C MET A 575 -6.09 18.57 -22.98
N GLU A 576 -7.29 19.14 -23.04
CA GLU A 576 -8.15 19.16 -24.23
C GLU A 576 -8.64 20.59 -24.53
N GLU A 577 -8.58 21.02 -25.80
CA GLU A 577 -9.26 22.23 -26.32
C GLU A 577 -10.80 22.09 -26.33
N SER A 578 -11.37 21.41 -25.33
CA SER A 578 -12.82 21.24 -25.16
C SER A 578 -13.39 22.46 -24.46
N GLN A 579 -14.46 23.06 -25.00
CA GLN A 579 -15.17 24.18 -24.38
C GLN A 579 -15.57 23.83 -22.95
N GLU A 580 -15.25 24.70 -21.98
CA GLU A 580 -15.65 24.55 -20.57
C GLU A 580 -17.18 24.45 -20.47
N VAL A 581 -17.71 23.24 -20.24
CA VAL A 581 -19.12 23.07 -19.92
C VAL A 581 -19.35 23.60 -18.51
N ARG A 582 -20.03 24.74 -18.40
CA ARG A 582 -20.36 25.37 -17.12
C ARG A 582 -21.73 24.89 -16.65
N PHE A 583 -21.83 24.62 -15.35
CA PHE A 583 -23.08 24.24 -14.70
C PHE A 583 -23.37 25.20 -13.54
N SER A 584 -24.64 25.50 -13.27
CA SER A 584 -25.08 26.07 -12.01
C SER A 584 -25.62 24.98 -11.09
N GLN A 585 -25.98 25.33 -9.86
CA GLN A 585 -26.70 24.40 -8.98
C GLN A 585 -28.03 24.00 -9.65
N GLN A 586 -28.79 24.96 -10.17
CA GLN A 586 -30.05 24.70 -10.88
C GLN A 586 -29.86 23.78 -12.09
N SER A 587 -28.91 24.07 -12.98
CA SER A 587 -28.73 23.25 -14.18
C SER A 587 -28.22 21.84 -13.85
N SER A 588 -27.41 21.68 -12.79
CA SER A 588 -26.97 20.37 -12.32
C SER A 588 -28.10 19.52 -11.76
N LEU A 589 -29.03 20.12 -10.99
CA LEU A 589 -30.21 19.42 -10.47
C LEU A 589 -31.18 19.05 -11.59
N SER A 590 -31.41 19.96 -12.56
CA SER A 590 -32.21 19.64 -13.75
C SER A 590 -31.57 18.51 -14.58
N LEU A 591 -30.24 18.46 -14.65
CA LEU A 591 -29.53 17.38 -15.33
C LEU A 591 -29.69 16.03 -14.59
N ALA A 592 -29.65 16.04 -13.25
CA ALA A 592 -29.93 14.85 -12.45
C ALA A 592 -31.37 14.34 -12.64
N LEU A 593 -32.34 15.25 -12.79
CA LEU A 593 -33.72 14.91 -13.11
C LEU A 593 -33.81 14.19 -14.46
N VAL A 594 -33.14 14.74 -15.48
CA VAL A 594 -33.06 14.14 -16.82
C VAL A 594 -32.39 12.77 -16.79
N ASP A 595 -31.27 12.62 -16.06
CA ASP A 595 -30.56 11.34 -15.91
C ASP A 595 -31.38 10.24 -15.20
N SER A 596 -32.44 10.63 -14.49
CA SER A 596 -33.32 9.70 -13.74
C SER A 596 -34.45 9.14 -14.60
N LEU A 597 -34.81 9.80 -15.72
CA LEU A 597 -35.92 9.42 -16.60
C LEU A 597 -35.86 7.96 -17.08
N PRO A 598 -34.69 7.40 -17.48
CA PRO A 598 -34.62 6.02 -17.95
C PRO A 598 -35.01 4.98 -16.90
N HIS A 599 -34.98 5.34 -15.61
CA HIS A 599 -35.21 4.42 -14.51
C HIS A 599 -36.67 4.41 -14.06
N LEU A 600 -37.45 5.43 -14.39
CA LEU A 600 -38.79 5.59 -13.83
C LEU A 600 -39.76 4.46 -14.19
N PRO A 601 -40.72 4.15 -13.30
CA PRO A 601 -41.87 3.33 -13.65
C PRO A 601 -42.62 3.90 -14.86
N LEU A 602 -43.08 3.02 -15.75
CA LEU A 602 -43.77 3.39 -17.00
C LEU A 602 -44.95 4.37 -16.80
N PRO A 603 -45.79 4.24 -15.76
CA PRO A 603 -46.91 5.16 -15.56
C PRO A 603 -46.50 6.62 -15.33
N LEU A 604 -45.31 6.83 -14.77
CA LEU A 604 -44.80 8.16 -14.41
C LEU A 604 -44.04 8.84 -15.55
N LEU A 605 -43.53 8.05 -16.51
CA LEU A 605 -42.54 8.51 -17.46
C LEU A 605 -43.01 9.69 -18.34
N GLU A 606 -44.25 9.65 -18.83
CA GLU A 606 -44.77 10.69 -19.72
C GLU A 606 -44.94 12.05 -19.01
N GLU A 607 -45.47 12.03 -17.79
CA GLU A 607 -45.62 13.22 -16.97
C GLU A 607 -44.25 13.81 -16.64
N TRP A 608 -43.31 12.95 -16.21
CA TRP A 608 -41.98 13.39 -15.82
C TRP A 608 -41.11 13.82 -17.00
N PHE A 609 -41.33 13.34 -18.23
CA PHE A 609 -40.74 13.95 -19.43
C PHE A 609 -41.17 15.41 -19.58
N THR A 610 -42.45 15.70 -19.35
CA THR A 610 -42.99 17.06 -19.42
C THR A 610 -42.43 17.95 -18.32
N ILE A 611 -42.38 17.46 -17.08
CA ILE A 611 -41.82 18.19 -15.93
C ILE A 611 -40.32 18.47 -16.14
N ALA A 612 -39.55 17.48 -16.61
CA ALA A 612 -38.13 17.66 -16.87
C ALA A 612 -37.87 18.68 -18.00
N ALA A 613 -38.67 18.66 -19.07
CA ALA A 613 -38.58 19.66 -20.14
C ALA A 613 -38.93 21.07 -19.64
N GLN A 614 -39.92 21.21 -18.76
CA GLN A 614 -40.26 22.49 -18.12
C GLN A 614 -39.12 22.99 -17.22
N ALA A 615 -38.59 22.14 -16.34
CA ALA A 615 -37.46 22.47 -15.46
C ALA A 615 -36.20 22.87 -16.23
N MET A 616 -35.95 22.26 -17.40
CA MET A 616 -34.88 22.68 -18.31
C MET A 616 -35.13 24.09 -18.86
N ASN A 617 -36.35 24.40 -19.27
CA ASN A 617 -36.71 25.71 -19.83
C ASN A 617 -36.71 26.84 -18.80
N GLU A 618 -36.86 26.52 -17.51
CA GLU A 618 -36.74 27.49 -16.40
C GLU A 618 -35.32 28.04 -16.23
N ILE A 619 -34.29 27.33 -16.72
CA ILE A 619 -32.89 27.80 -16.70
C ILE A 619 -32.76 28.99 -17.65
N GLN A 620 -32.60 30.21 -17.14
CA GLN A 620 -32.62 31.42 -17.98
C GLN A 620 -31.40 31.56 -18.89
N ASP A 621 -30.22 31.15 -18.43
CA ASP A 621 -28.97 31.24 -19.19
C ASP A 621 -28.90 30.13 -20.26
N PRO A 622 -28.87 30.48 -21.56
CA PRO A 622 -28.75 29.50 -22.64
C PRO A 622 -27.50 28.62 -22.54
N ALA A 623 -26.38 29.15 -22.04
CA ALA A 623 -25.12 28.40 -21.94
C ALA A 623 -25.19 27.29 -20.87
N LEU A 624 -25.97 27.51 -19.81
CA LEU A 624 -26.21 26.51 -18.76
C LEU A 624 -27.33 25.53 -19.13
N ARG A 625 -28.24 25.95 -20.04
CA ARG A 625 -29.36 25.15 -20.51
C ARG A 625 -28.95 24.14 -21.58
N GLU A 626 -28.08 24.53 -22.53
CA GLU A 626 -27.75 23.69 -23.69
C GLU A 626 -27.20 22.30 -23.29
N PRO A 627 -26.30 22.16 -22.30
CA PRO A 627 -25.84 20.83 -21.87
C PRO A 627 -26.96 19.94 -21.32
N VAL A 628 -27.96 20.53 -20.67
CA VAL A 628 -29.14 19.79 -20.15
C VAL A 628 -30.03 19.34 -21.29
N LYS A 629 -30.22 20.21 -22.28
CA LYS A 629 -30.98 19.92 -23.49
C LYS A 629 -30.32 18.85 -24.35
N GLU A 630 -29.01 18.94 -24.55
CA GLU A 630 -28.22 17.93 -25.26
C GLU A 630 -28.36 16.56 -24.59
N ARG A 631 -28.22 16.49 -23.26
CA ARG A 631 -28.42 15.23 -22.53
C ARG A 631 -29.85 14.71 -22.63
N PHE A 632 -30.86 15.58 -22.59
CA PHE A 632 -32.25 15.18 -22.77
C PHE A 632 -32.46 14.52 -24.15
N LEU A 633 -31.96 15.17 -25.20
CA LEU A 633 -32.02 14.65 -26.58
C LEU A 633 -31.24 13.34 -26.72
N GLU A 634 -30.08 13.24 -26.08
CA GLU A 634 -29.26 12.03 -26.07
C GLU A 634 -30.07 10.85 -25.49
N ILE A 635 -30.71 11.01 -24.34
CA ILE A 635 -31.51 9.93 -23.71
C ILE A 635 -32.62 9.42 -24.65
N LEU A 636 -33.24 10.30 -25.44
CA LEU A 636 -34.28 9.92 -26.39
C LEU A 636 -33.73 9.10 -27.59
N VAL A 637 -32.44 9.18 -27.89
CA VAL A 637 -31.83 8.62 -29.12
C VAL A 637 -30.80 7.53 -28.84
N SER A 638 -30.12 7.55 -27.68
CA SER A 638 -28.95 6.72 -27.36
C SER A 638 -29.24 5.26 -27.05
N GLY A 639 -30.52 4.89 -26.91
CA GLY A 639 -30.94 3.55 -26.50
C GLY A 639 -30.86 3.29 -24.99
N GLU A 640 -30.69 4.33 -24.16
CA GLU A 640 -30.80 4.23 -22.69
C GLU A 640 -32.24 3.91 -22.23
N LEU A 641 -33.24 4.26 -23.05
CA LEU A 641 -34.62 3.84 -22.86
C LEU A 641 -34.82 2.45 -23.45
N ASP A 642 -35.35 1.52 -22.65
CA ASP A 642 -35.80 0.23 -23.16
C ASP A 642 -36.97 0.39 -24.15
N VAL A 643 -37.38 -0.72 -24.79
CA VAL A 643 -38.38 -0.71 -25.86
C VAL A 643 -39.71 -0.05 -25.43
N GLU A 644 -40.17 -0.30 -24.20
CA GLU A 644 -41.45 0.21 -23.71
C GLU A 644 -41.35 1.70 -23.36
N ARG A 645 -40.27 2.10 -22.69
CA ARG A 645 -39.97 3.49 -22.35
C ARG A 645 -39.73 4.35 -23.59
N ALA A 646 -39.03 3.80 -24.59
CA ALA A 646 -38.78 4.45 -25.87
C ALA A 646 -40.09 4.68 -26.65
N ALA A 647 -41.03 3.73 -26.62
CA ALA A 647 -42.34 3.91 -27.25
C ALA A 647 -43.13 5.08 -26.63
N ILE A 648 -43.09 5.22 -25.30
CA ILE A 648 -43.67 6.37 -24.58
C ILE A 648 -42.95 7.67 -24.99
N GLY A 649 -41.61 7.66 -25.02
CA GLY A 649 -40.79 8.81 -25.41
C GLY A 649 -41.09 9.29 -26.85
N VAL A 650 -41.22 8.38 -27.81
CA VAL A 650 -41.59 8.70 -29.20
C VAL A 650 -43.00 9.27 -29.29
N ALA A 651 -43.96 8.68 -28.58
CA ALA A 651 -45.33 9.18 -28.57
C ALA A 651 -45.41 10.58 -27.95
N TRP A 652 -44.70 10.80 -26.84
CA TRP A 652 -44.61 12.09 -26.17
C TRP A 652 -43.95 13.15 -27.06
N TRP A 653 -42.83 12.82 -27.69
CA TRP A 653 -42.10 13.69 -28.61
C TRP A 653 -42.92 14.08 -29.84
N GLY A 654 -43.60 13.11 -30.48
CA GLY A 654 -44.28 13.31 -31.76
C GLY A 654 -45.71 13.83 -31.66
N THR A 655 -46.49 13.39 -30.67
CA THR A 655 -47.95 13.63 -30.63
C THR A 655 -48.44 14.39 -29.40
N ARG A 656 -47.62 14.53 -28.35
CA ARG A 656 -48.04 15.16 -27.09
C ARG A 656 -47.31 16.46 -26.76
N GLY A 657 -46.70 17.10 -27.76
CA GLY A 657 -46.08 18.42 -27.61
C GLY A 657 -44.65 18.42 -27.05
N GLY A 658 -44.03 17.23 -26.86
CA GLY A 658 -42.70 17.12 -26.28
C GLY A 658 -41.61 17.79 -27.12
N ARG A 659 -41.73 17.73 -28.46
CA ARG A 659 -40.79 18.39 -29.38
C ARG A 659 -40.81 19.90 -29.21
N GLU A 660 -41.98 20.52 -29.14
CA GLU A 660 -42.14 21.97 -28.96
C GLU A 660 -41.63 22.41 -27.59
N LEU A 661 -41.80 21.57 -26.57
CA LEU A 661 -41.29 21.82 -25.22
C LEU A 661 -39.76 21.79 -25.16
N VAL A 662 -39.08 20.89 -25.89
CA VAL A 662 -37.62 20.76 -25.80
C VAL A 662 -36.87 21.67 -26.78
N LEU A 663 -37.41 21.87 -28.00
CA LEU A 663 -36.75 22.68 -29.03
C LEU A 663 -37.23 24.15 -29.06
N GLY A 664 -38.33 24.45 -28.37
CA GLY A 664 -39.01 25.75 -28.46
C GLY A 664 -39.81 25.92 -29.75
N ALA A 665 -40.75 26.86 -29.75
CA ALA A 665 -41.71 27.10 -30.85
C ALA A 665 -41.09 27.61 -32.18
N SER A 666 -39.76 27.80 -32.25
CA SER A 666 -39.05 28.30 -33.44
C SER A 666 -38.27 27.23 -34.21
N ALA A 667 -38.38 25.95 -33.87
CA ALA A 667 -37.78 24.90 -34.70
C ALA A 667 -38.61 24.70 -35.98
N GLU A 668 -38.06 25.09 -37.14
CA GLU A 668 -38.67 24.87 -38.45
C GLU A 668 -39.18 23.42 -38.60
N PRO A 669 -40.33 23.21 -39.27
CA PRO A 669 -40.84 21.88 -39.51
C PRO A 669 -39.81 21.07 -40.32
N PRO A 670 -39.59 19.79 -39.99
CA PRO A 670 -38.57 19.00 -40.64
C PRO A 670 -39.04 18.73 -42.07
N MET A 671 -38.22 19.10 -43.04
CA MET A 671 -38.41 18.69 -44.43
C MET A 671 -38.26 17.17 -44.46
N MET A 672 -39.36 16.45 -44.68
CA MET A 672 -39.38 14.99 -44.81
C MET A 672 -38.46 14.58 -45.97
N SER A 673 -37.37 13.87 -45.68
CA SER A 673 -36.50 13.27 -46.69
C SER A 673 -37.33 12.23 -47.47
N GLY A 674 -37.80 12.60 -48.67
CA GLY A 674 -38.60 11.75 -49.53
C GLY A 674 -39.64 12.47 -50.41
N ALA A 675 -39.93 13.75 -50.18
CA ALA A 675 -40.84 14.49 -51.05
C ALA A 675 -40.13 14.96 -52.33
N LEU A 676 -40.49 14.37 -53.49
CA LEU A 676 -40.11 14.90 -54.81
C LEU A 676 -40.62 16.34 -54.96
N PRO A 677 -39.82 17.28 -55.49
CA PRO A 677 -40.24 18.66 -55.63
C PRO A 677 -41.40 18.75 -56.63
N GLY A 678 -42.56 19.19 -56.14
CA GLY A 678 -43.68 19.59 -56.99
C GLY A 678 -43.34 20.85 -57.80
N PRO A 679 -43.95 21.05 -58.98
CA PRO A 679 -43.53 22.09 -59.91
C PRO A 679 -43.82 23.49 -59.35
N GLU A 680 -42.80 24.34 -59.38
CA GLU A 680 -42.86 25.76 -59.02
C GLU A 680 -43.97 26.47 -59.79
N ARG A 681 -44.99 26.97 -59.07
CA ARG A 681 -45.89 27.99 -59.61
C ARG A 681 -45.20 29.35 -59.48
N THR A 682 -44.59 29.79 -60.56
CA THR A 682 -44.29 31.20 -60.80
C THR A 682 -45.62 31.97 -60.85
N SER A 683 -45.80 32.94 -59.95
CA SER A 683 -46.85 33.94 -60.09
C SER A 683 -46.21 35.32 -60.20
N ARG A 684 -46.26 35.86 -61.41
CA ARG A 684 -46.15 37.30 -61.66
C ARG A 684 -47.49 37.93 -61.32
N LEU A 685 -47.51 38.72 -60.25
CA LEU A 685 -48.09 40.07 -60.13
C LEU A 685 -48.08 40.50 -58.68
#